data_AF-A0A955AR83-F1
#
_entry.id   AF-A0A955AR83-F1
#
_cell.length_a   1.000
_cell.length_b   1.000
_cell.length_c   1.000
_cell.angle_alpha   90.00
_cell.angle_beta   90.00
_cell.angle_gamma   90.00
#
_symmetry.space_group_name_H-M   'P 1'
#
loop_
_entity.id
_entity.type
_entity.pdbx_description
1 polymer ?
#
loop_
_entity_poly.entity_id
_entity_poly.type
_entity_poly.pdbx_seq_one_letter_code
_entity_poly.pdbx_strand_id
1 'polypeptide(L)'
;MYKCEQKLVRPMLGLLALVVVSASAASALAQRNSPTPTPVIAPHEQSVHLTRAKEAFAEGRLVDVTEHLAPLMQRNAADYFLSENGPSLKDEVLRLIRRLDANQSEIWEQILGDEANALLAKALQERSVAKLDRVTYQFAGTAAARKAHIMAARILMDQGQHYSAAVRLQNRREWKHLDGLEPELSVLTAVCWVRADEERRAKEVLLEVEKQYQPDVVAINGQQTPWFPQLGELDAWIDSHLHKSVALSANPSLSFPSFHPLWHVDVAETEKEHSLLSRLDNQFRSSRFASSGSLQPLLLDSTVVMRNAWRMLGVEAIGGRRIWAFPESPSMEHEDDLVVEAKGKTLLTETGRTIQRRVWADQLYGQVACDNGRIYFLDQMEFQYGQAAASVGIRQFRSTRSTQNPLGSRLVALDRQREGARTWLLGDQDWDEQEFGTALFQSPPVSDGNEVYVLADRGNGQQSGVTSLLCLDATTGQLQWEQPLQSKETNEPDMIGQLRGGRIMLADTVVLCWTVDNLLFGVERHSGRFAWKKQLDSGGEIFIYPDNQNRVFRDTSQNQFSSFVEQLTPGDRWFDPGCLVQTPYCILTPDNSSTLICLNTYTGQIVWTRARKDFLYAACIHQDAVLLVGENRLALVKLQDGSSAWGDTFYVNLESYGAPSGRGVLVDGFYVLTTDDGDLISVRLADGQMKRQSFGYGLGNLAYENGFLVSQSPTQLVGFTSDEQVWADSTLAVSTDNAAASEDERITLLVEQLGAVRFQDREAAEQDLIVLGDVAAEALRTAADGPNLEVRIRARRILKIMGQDALSRRIAQFMEDPDAANLAGWTQFRDWFGKDTAQRSFFAEMYKAESRLLDALQNSPDRITTVANKRCGDIQQLMRIQQPFQLEPATTATLIFLLLQPPAQSDSRLMQMTASFCNSTPMNFNGAEGEIQKALLVKLLQQNKESSDQSLANLAYRFNLPEGYPIAVNILKSDINGYSKNLAFMLLDKFGGKQDIPLLKKLLKDESVIRNYNRGGKRYILQVRDISLIFLLRLSDLDPKENGFPKYNGQANLMSNYELGFETDEERKQVYQQCEKAIAEKEAEQEQTGEESESNPSSTPEDKPAEATPEPEDADAIFPDGAPDFGLFLDDTF
;
A
#
# COMPACT_ATOMS: atom_id res chain seq x y z
N MET A 1 -6.11 56.47 -23.30
CA MET A 1 -6.03 55.03 -23.02
C MET A 1 -6.69 54.69 -21.67
N TYR A 2 -7.99 54.95 -21.51
CA TYR A 2 -8.73 54.58 -20.28
C TYR A 2 -10.19 54.19 -20.54
N LYS A 3 -10.56 54.00 -21.83
CA LYS A 3 -11.91 53.58 -22.26
C LYS A 3 -11.91 52.24 -23.01
N CYS A 4 -10.77 51.57 -23.14
CA CYS A 4 -10.65 50.29 -23.86
C CYS A 4 -10.68 49.05 -22.94
N GLU A 5 -10.44 49.20 -21.63
CA GLU A 5 -10.37 48.05 -20.70
C GLU A 5 -11.74 47.62 -20.12
N GLN A 6 -12.75 48.49 -20.11
CA GLN A 6 -14.07 48.14 -19.55
C GLN A 6 -14.95 47.26 -20.47
N LYS A 7 -14.58 47.04 -21.74
CA LYS A 7 -15.35 46.20 -22.67
C LYS A 7 -14.95 44.72 -22.67
N LEU A 8 -13.82 44.35 -22.09
CA LEU A 8 -13.33 42.96 -22.04
C LEU A 8 -13.62 42.24 -20.72
N VAL A 9 -13.85 42.98 -19.62
CA VAL A 9 -14.00 42.39 -18.27
C VAL A 9 -15.42 41.85 -18.00
N ARG A 10 -16.47 42.47 -18.57
CA ARG A 10 -17.86 42.01 -18.39
C ARG A 10 -18.20 40.67 -19.07
N PRO A 11 -17.76 40.36 -20.30
CA PRO A 11 -18.01 39.04 -20.87
C PRO A 11 -17.20 37.93 -20.20
N MET A 12 -16.01 38.22 -19.65
CA MET A 12 -15.23 37.24 -18.88
C MET A 12 -15.86 36.90 -17.52
N LEU A 13 -16.40 37.89 -16.79
CA LEU A 13 -17.13 37.64 -15.55
C LEU A 13 -18.45 36.87 -15.78
N GLY A 14 -19.12 37.10 -16.91
CA GLY A 14 -20.28 36.32 -17.33
C GLY A 14 -19.94 34.86 -17.68
N LEU A 15 -18.80 34.63 -18.32
CA LEU A 15 -18.28 33.28 -18.63
C LEU A 15 -17.79 32.55 -17.37
N LEU A 16 -17.13 33.23 -16.44
CA LEU A 16 -16.74 32.67 -15.14
C LEU A 16 -17.97 32.32 -14.29
N ALA A 17 -19.00 33.16 -14.27
CA ALA A 17 -20.25 32.85 -13.59
C ALA A 17 -20.98 31.66 -14.24
N LEU A 18 -20.97 31.54 -15.58
CA LEU A 18 -21.58 30.41 -16.28
C LEU A 18 -20.79 29.10 -16.08
N VAL A 19 -19.45 29.16 -16.01
CA VAL A 19 -18.59 28.00 -15.72
C VAL A 19 -18.73 27.56 -14.26
N VAL A 20 -18.83 28.50 -13.31
CA VAL A 20 -19.07 28.18 -11.89
C VAL A 20 -20.48 27.63 -11.67
N VAL A 21 -21.51 28.19 -12.32
CA VAL A 21 -22.90 27.69 -12.24
C VAL A 21 -23.08 26.35 -12.95
N SER A 22 -22.35 26.10 -14.06
CA SER A 22 -22.39 24.79 -14.74
C SER A 22 -21.58 23.71 -14.02
N ALA A 23 -20.48 24.04 -13.35
CA ALA A 23 -19.72 23.11 -12.51
C ALA A 23 -20.48 22.73 -11.22
N SER A 24 -21.20 23.68 -10.61
CA SER A 24 -22.08 23.41 -9.47
C SER A 24 -23.37 22.70 -9.87
N ALA A 25 -23.95 22.99 -11.05
CA ALA A 25 -25.08 22.24 -11.59
C ALA A 25 -24.70 20.82 -12.04
N ALA A 26 -23.49 20.60 -12.57
CA ALA A 26 -22.97 19.28 -12.91
C ALA A 26 -22.66 18.43 -11.67
N SER A 27 -22.12 19.05 -10.60
CA SER A 27 -21.94 18.38 -9.30
C SER A 27 -23.28 18.05 -8.63
N ALA A 28 -24.27 18.94 -8.73
CA ALA A 28 -25.63 18.69 -8.23
C ALA A 28 -26.41 17.65 -9.06
N LEU A 29 -26.14 17.53 -10.36
CA LEU A 29 -26.70 16.46 -11.21
C LEU A 29 -25.99 15.12 -10.99
N ALA A 30 -24.68 15.10 -10.74
CA ALA A 30 -23.94 13.90 -10.37
C ALA A 30 -24.38 13.37 -9.00
N GLN A 31 -24.62 14.26 -8.03
CA GLN A 31 -25.22 13.94 -6.72
C GLN A 31 -26.59 13.27 -6.79
N ARG A 32 -27.38 13.50 -7.85
CA ARG A 32 -28.72 12.92 -8.01
C ARG A 32 -28.73 11.48 -8.52
N ASN A 33 -27.61 10.98 -9.05
CA ASN A 33 -27.55 9.68 -9.73
C ASN A 33 -26.72 8.61 -8.99
N SER A 34 -26.12 8.93 -7.85
CA SER A 34 -25.54 7.93 -6.94
C SER A 34 -26.65 7.32 -6.10
N PRO A 35 -26.87 6.00 -6.09
CA PRO A 35 -27.82 5.39 -5.16
C PRO A 35 -27.37 5.72 -3.73
N THR A 36 -28.32 6.13 -2.90
CA THR A 36 -28.03 6.39 -1.48
C THR A 36 -27.78 5.05 -0.80
N PRO A 37 -26.75 4.93 0.05
CA PRO A 37 -26.52 3.70 0.80
C PRO A 37 -27.75 3.39 1.65
N THR A 38 -28.34 2.21 1.48
CA THR A 38 -29.58 1.81 2.18
C THR A 38 -29.29 0.77 3.25
N PRO A 39 -29.91 0.88 4.43
CA PRO A 39 -29.83 -0.14 5.46
C PRO A 39 -30.54 -1.41 4.99
N VAL A 40 -30.09 -2.58 5.46
CA VAL A 40 -30.73 -3.85 5.08
C VAL A 40 -32.17 -3.89 5.60
N ILE A 41 -33.11 -4.06 4.67
CA ILE A 41 -34.54 -4.21 4.97
C ILE A 41 -34.87 -5.67 5.24
N ALA A 42 -35.85 -5.90 6.11
CA ALA A 42 -36.29 -7.23 6.52
C ALA A 42 -36.61 -8.12 5.31
N PRO A 43 -35.98 -9.32 5.20
CA PRO A 43 -36.33 -10.30 4.19
C PRO A 43 -37.83 -10.65 4.21
N HIS A 44 -38.34 -11.09 3.05
CA HIS A 44 -39.75 -11.41 2.91
C HIS A 44 -40.25 -12.44 3.94
N GLU A 45 -39.47 -13.50 4.19
CA GLU A 45 -39.82 -14.56 5.14
C GLU A 45 -40.01 -14.03 6.57
N GLN A 46 -39.08 -13.22 7.07
CA GLN A 46 -39.17 -12.61 8.40
C GLN A 46 -40.33 -11.62 8.50
N SER A 47 -40.57 -10.86 7.43
CA SER A 47 -41.72 -9.95 7.32
C SER A 47 -43.05 -10.71 7.38
N VAL A 48 -43.13 -11.91 6.79
CA VAL A 48 -44.31 -12.78 6.85
C VAL A 48 -44.55 -13.29 8.28
N HIS A 49 -43.51 -13.71 8.99
CA HIS A 49 -43.62 -14.12 10.40
C HIS A 49 -44.20 -13.00 11.27
N LEU A 50 -43.69 -11.77 11.15
CA LEU A 50 -44.21 -10.63 11.90
C LEU A 50 -45.66 -10.30 11.51
N THR A 51 -46.01 -10.39 10.23
CA THR A 51 -47.37 -10.13 9.74
C THR A 51 -48.36 -11.14 10.30
N ARG A 52 -48.06 -12.44 10.22
CA ARG A 52 -48.89 -13.51 10.79
C ARG A 52 -49.01 -13.42 12.31
N ALA A 53 -47.94 -13.04 13.00
CA ALA A 53 -47.98 -12.79 14.44
C ALA A 53 -48.94 -11.63 14.78
N LYS A 54 -48.95 -10.55 13.99
CA LYS A 54 -49.89 -9.43 14.18
C LYS A 54 -51.34 -9.84 13.93
N GLU A 55 -51.61 -10.67 12.91
CA GLU A 55 -52.94 -11.23 12.63
C GLU A 55 -53.42 -12.14 13.77
N ALA A 56 -52.59 -13.10 14.19
CA ALA A 56 -52.91 -13.98 15.31
C ALA A 56 -53.12 -13.22 16.62
N PHE A 57 -52.35 -12.15 16.85
CA PHE A 57 -52.51 -11.27 18.01
C PHE A 57 -53.86 -10.54 17.98
N ALA A 58 -54.26 -10.01 16.82
CA ALA A 58 -55.56 -9.35 16.65
C ALA A 58 -56.74 -10.32 16.86
N GLU A 59 -56.54 -11.60 16.56
CA GLU A 59 -57.53 -12.67 16.71
C GLU A 59 -57.46 -13.39 18.07
N GLY A 60 -56.56 -12.94 18.98
CA GLY A 60 -56.41 -13.48 20.33
C GLY A 60 -55.75 -14.86 20.43
N ARG A 61 -55.15 -15.37 19.35
CA ARG A 61 -54.49 -16.69 19.32
C ARG A 61 -53.02 -16.62 19.74
N LEU A 62 -52.77 -16.53 21.04
CA LEU A 62 -51.42 -16.30 21.57
C LEU A 62 -50.42 -17.45 21.34
N VAL A 63 -50.89 -18.69 21.21
CA VAL A 63 -50.01 -19.82 20.87
C VAL A 63 -49.39 -19.60 19.47
N ASP A 64 -50.21 -19.30 18.47
CA ASP A 64 -49.75 -18.98 17.11
C ASP A 64 -48.84 -17.74 17.09
N VAL A 65 -49.09 -16.74 17.96
CA VAL A 65 -48.20 -15.58 18.11
C VAL A 65 -46.81 -16.04 18.57
N THR A 66 -46.72 -16.90 19.59
CA THR A 66 -45.43 -17.41 20.06
C THR A 66 -44.70 -18.22 19.00
N GLU A 67 -45.40 -19.06 18.25
CA GLU A 67 -44.81 -19.85 17.15
C GLU A 67 -44.22 -18.96 16.05
N HIS A 68 -44.93 -17.89 15.68
CA HIS A 68 -44.46 -16.96 14.64
C HIS A 68 -43.37 -16.00 15.12
N LEU A 69 -43.35 -15.62 16.41
CA LEU A 69 -42.32 -14.75 16.98
C LEU A 69 -41.06 -15.48 17.44
N ALA A 70 -41.16 -16.77 17.80
CA ALA A 70 -40.02 -17.59 18.22
C ALA A 70 -38.79 -17.50 17.29
N PRO A 71 -38.90 -17.63 15.95
CA PRO A 71 -37.74 -17.50 15.06
C PRO A 71 -37.15 -16.08 15.03
N LEU A 72 -37.93 -15.04 15.31
CA LEU A 72 -37.48 -13.64 15.31
C LEU A 72 -36.79 -13.24 16.62
N MET A 73 -37.08 -13.96 17.71
CA MET A 73 -36.57 -13.66 19.06
C MET A 73 -35.34 -14.50 19.46
N GLN A 74 -34.83 -15.34 18.56
CA GLN A 74 -33.60 -16.11 18.82
C GLN A 74 -32.39 -15.17 18.90
N ARG A 75 -31.41 -15.48 19.76
CA ARG A 75 -30.20 -14.66 19.92
C ARG A 75 -29.45 -14.46 18.61
N ASN A 76 -29.35 -15.52 17.80
CA ASN A 76 -28.59 -15.52 16.55
C ASN A 76 -29.44 -15.01 15.36
N ALA A 77 -30.72 -14.68 15.59
CA ALA A 77 -31.52 -14.04 14.56
C ALA A 77 -31.06 -12.58 14.43
N ALA A 78 -30.67 -12.18 13.23
CA ALA A 78 -30.37 -10.79 12.91
C ALA A 78 -31.62 -9.90 13.06
N ASP A 79 -31.39 -8.64 13.41
CA ASP A 79 -32.41 -7.59 13.32
C ASP A 79 -32.39 -6.93 11.93
N TYR A 80 -33.49 -6.32 11.52
CA TYR A 80 -33.60 -5.67 10.22
C TYR A 80 -34.53 -4.48 10.31
N PHE A 81 -34.35 -3.48 9.46
CA PHE A 81 -35.32 -2.40 9.39
C PHE A 81 -36.56 -2.83 8.60
N LEU A 82 -37.77 -2.46 9.04
CA LEU A 82 -39.00 -2.75 8.30
C LEU A 82 -39.17 -1.86 7.06
N SER A 83 -38.52 -0.70 7.05
CA SER A 83 -38.38 0.21 5.90
C SER A 83 -37.18 1.13 6.12
N GLU A 84 -36.77 1.88 5.10
CA GLU A 84 -35.60 2.78 5.18
C GLU A 84 -35.66 3.76 6.36
N ASN A 85 -36.84 4.22 6.75
CA ASN A 85 -37.04 5.12 7.90
C ASN A 85 -37.92 4.50 9.00
N GLY A 86 -38.20 3.21 8.90
CA GLY A 86 -39.05 2.48 9.84
C GLY A 86 -38.31 1.96 11.07
N PRO A 87 -39.03 1.46 12.07
CA PRO A 87 -38.44 0.76 13.21
C PRO A 87 -37.77 -0.54 12.77
N SER A 88 -36.96 -1.12 13.65
CA SER A 88 -36.43 -2.46 13.43
C SER A 88 -37.52 -3.53 13.64
N LEU A 89 -37.29 -4.71 13.09
CA LEU A 89 -38.13 -5.89 13.23
C LEU A 89 -38.23 -6.27 14.71
N LYS A 90 -37.10 -6.37 15.41
CA LYS A 90 -37.07 -6.70 16.85
C LYS A 90 -37.77 -5.64 17.70
N ASP A 91 -37.67 -4.36 17.34
CA ASP A 91 -38.44 -3.29 17.98
C ASP A 91 -39.95 -3.48 17.83
N GLU A 92 -40.40 -3.82 16.63
CA GLU A 92 -41.81 -4.01 16.34
C GLU A 92 -42.37 -5.27 17.04
N VAL A 93 -41.55 -6.33 17.16
CA VAL A 93 -41.87 -7.51 17.98
C VAL A 93 -42.08 -7.12 19.45
N LEU A 94 -41.13 -6.36 20.03
CA LEU A 94 -41.27 -5.90 21.42
C LEU A 94 -42.48 -5.00 21.61
N ARG A 95 -42.81 -4.13 20.64
CA ARG A 95 -44.03 -3.31 20.68
C ARG A 95 -45.30 -4.15 20.66
N LEU A 96 -45.33 -5.26 19.92
CA LEU A 96 -46.48 -6.18 19.92
C LEU A 96 -46.65 -6.82 21.30
N ILE A 97 -45.57 -7.31 21.91
CA ILE A 97 -45.58 -7.94 23.25
C ILE A 97 -45.98 -6.92 24.34
N ARG A 98 -45.55 -5.65 24.22
CA ARG A 98 -45.95 -4.57 25.16
C ARG A 98 -47.45 -4.27 25.19
N ARG A 99 -48.20 -4.73 24.18
CA ARG A 99 -49.65 -4.49 24.05
C ARG A 99 -50.49 -5.61 24.63
N LEU A 100 -49.89 -6.66 25.20
CA LEU A 100 -50.62 -7.73 25.87
C LEU A 100 -51.50 -7.15 26.99
N ASP A 101 -52.79 -7.46 26.98
CA ASP A 101 -53.66 -7.16 28.11
C ASP A 101 -53.41 -8.12 29.29
N ALA A 102 -54.15 -7.94 30.39
CA ALA A 102 -53.95 -8.75 31.60
C ALA A 102 -54.21 -10.25 31.37
N ASN A 103 -55.25 -10.60 30.61
CA ASN A 103 -55.60 -12.00 30.32
C ASN A 103 -54.58 -12.61 29.35
N GLN A 104 -54.19 -11.84 28.34
CA GLN A 104 -53.18 -12.24 27.38
C GLN A 104 -51.80 -12.44 28.03
N SER A 105 -51.44 -11.59 28.99
CA SER A 105 -50.19 -11.71 29.75
C SER A 105 -50.14 -12.97 30.60
N GLU A 106 -51.27 -13.39 31.18
CA GLU A 106 -51.35 -14.64 31.96
C GLU A 106 -51.15 -15.88 31.08
N ILE A 107 -51.78 -15.90 29.90
CA ILE A 107 -51.58 -16.97 28.90
C ILE A 107 -50.13 -16.95 28.39
N TRP A 108 -49.56 -15.77 28.14
CA TRP A 108 -48.17 -15.61 27.72
C TRP A 108 -47.18 -16.19 28.75
N GLU A 109 -47.42 -15.92 30.04
CA GLU A 109 -46.63 -16.49 31.14
C GLU A 109 -46.77 -18.02 31.20
N GLN A 110 -47.96 -18.59 30.97
CA GLN A 110 -48.16 -20.04 30.94
C GLN A 110 -47.42 -20.73 29.79
N ILE A 111 -47.27 -20.07 28.64
CA ILE A 111 -46.58 -20.64 27.48
C ILE A 111 -45.06 -20.60 27.67
N LEU A 112 -44.50 -19.48 28.16
CA LEU A 112 -43.06 -19.22 28.12
C LEU A 112 -42.36 -19.21 29.50
N GLY A 113 -43.12 -19.13 30.60
CA GLY A 113 -42.60 -18.83 31.93
C GLY A 113 -41.64 -19.89 32.49
N ASP A 114 -41.93 -21.18 32.28
CA ASP A 114 -41.10 -22.27 32.80
C ASP A 114 -39.69 -22.27 32.18
N GLU A 115 -39.59 -22.13 30.86
CA GLU A 115 -38.32 -22.06 30.15
C GLU A 115 -37.55 -20.78 30.52
N ALA A 116 -38.25 -19.65 30.62
CA ALA A 116 -37.67 -18.37 31.00
C ALA A 116 -37.05 -18.41 32.41
N ASN A 117 -37.75 -19.02 33.38
CA ASN A 117 -37.26 -19.18 34.74
C ASN A 117 -36.05 -20.11 34.82
N ALA A 118 -36.04 -21.20 34.06
CA ALA A 118 -34.91 -22.11 33.99
C ALA A 118 -33.65 -21.42 33.45
N LEU A 119 -33.78 -20.59 32.41
CA LEU A 119 -32.66 -19.83 31.87
C LEU A 119 -32.21 -18.71 32.83
N LEU A 120 -33.14 -18.01 33.48
CA LEU A 120 -32.83 -17.00 34.50
C LEU A 120 -32.02 -17.58 35.66
N ALA A 121 -32.40 -18.76 36.16
CA ALA A 121 -31.67 -19.43 37.25
C ALA A 121 -30.20 -19.68 36.87
N LYS A 122 -29.95 -20.18 35.66
CA LYS A 122 -28.58 -20.38 35.13
C LYS A 122 -27.84 -19.04 35.00
N ALA A 123 -28.50 -18.02 34.45
CA ALA A 123 -27.90 -16.70 34.27
C ALA A 123 -27.46 -16.07 35.60
N LEU A 124 -28.27 -16.21 36.66
CA LEU A 124 -27.97 -15.71 37.99
C LEU A 124 -26.84 -16.51 38.68
N GLN A 125 -26.83 -17.83 38.52
CA GLN A 125 -25.77 -18.68 39.07
C GLN A 125 -24.39 -18.31 38.50
N GLU A 126 -24.34 -17.99 37.21
CA GLU A 126 -23.11 -17.63 36.51
C GLU A 126 -22.79 -16.14 36.56
N ARG A 127 -23.70 -15.30 37.11
CA ARG A 127 -23.62 -13.82 37.09
C ARG A 127 -23.34 -13.24 35.70
N SER A 128 -23.87 -13.87 34.65
CA SER A 128 -23.62 -13.49 33.26
C SER A 128 -24.65 -12.47 32.78
N VAL A 129 -24.24 -11.22 32.55
CA VAL A 129 -25.08 -10.16 31.97
C VAL A 129 -25.61 -10.58 30.60
N ALA A 130 -24.77 -11.19 29.76
CA ALA A 130 -25.19 -11.70 28.45
C ALA A 130 -26.32 -12.75 28.54
N LYS A 131 -26.27 -13.66 29.53
CA LYS A 131 -27.35 -14.62 29.76
C LYS A 131 -28.61 -13.96 30.31
N LEU A 132 -28.47 -12.95 31.18
CA LEU A 132 -29.63 -12.18 31.66
C LEU A 132 -30.31 -11.43 30.52
N ASP A 133 -29.54 -10.85 29.61
CA ASP A 133 -30.05 -10.14 28.43
C ASP A 133 -30.76 -11.07 27.46
N ARG A 134 -30.25 -12.30 27.31
CA ARG A 134 -30.95 -13.35 26.57
C ARG A 134 -32.32 -13.65 27.18
N VAL A 135 -32.43 -13.74 28.51
CA VAL A 135 -33.74 -13.93 29.18
C VAL A 135 -34.65 -12.74 28.92
N THR A 136 -34.14 -11.52 29.07
CA THR A 136 -34.88 -10.28 28.85
C THR A 136 -35.50 -10.21 27.45
N TYR A 137 -34.76 -10.60 26.42
CA TYR A 137 -35.21 -10.48 25.04
C TYR A 137 -36.00 -11.70 24.55
N GLN A 138 -35.45 -12.92 24.69
CA GLN A 138 -36.06 -14.16 24.17
C GLN A 138 -37.40 -14.48 24.83
N PHE A 139 -37.58 -14.08 26.09
CA PHE A 139 -38.79 -14.30 26.88
C PHE A 139 -39.45 -12.99 27.30
N ALA A 140 -39.34 -11.95 26.46
CA ALA A 140 -39.94 -10.65 26.72
C ALA A 140 -41.43 -10.78 27.10
N GLY A 141 -41.86 -9.97 28.06
CA GLY A 141 -43.21 -10.04 28.63
C GLY A 141 -43.33 -10.94 29.87
N THR A 142 -42.49 -11.98 30.03
CA THR A 142 -42.56 -12.89 31.20
C THR A 142 -42.01 -12.29 32.49
N ALA A 143 -42.41 -12.81 33.66
CA ALA A 143 -41.90 -12.37 34.96
C ALA A 143 -40.39 -12.59 35.10
N ALA A 144 -39.88 -13.69 34.55
CA ALA A 144 -38.45 -13.98 34.53
C ALA A 144 -37.65 -12.93 33.74
N ALA A 145 -38.13 -12.51 32.56
CA ALA A 145 -37.50 -11.46 31.76
C ALA A 145 -37.46 -10.11 32.47
N ARG A 146 -38.54 -9.75 33.19
CA ARG A 146 -38.63 -8.51 33.97
C ARG A 146 -37.61 -8.52 35.11
N LYS A 147 -37.49 -9.64 35.83
CA LYS A 147 -36.47 -9.83 36.86
C LYS A 147 -35.05 -9.81 36.29
N ALA A 148 -34.80 -10.46 35.15
CA ALA A 148 -33.51 -10.46 34.48
C ALA A 148 -33.04 -9.03 34.16
N HIS A 149 -33.96 -8.19 33.69
CA HIS A 149 -33.68 -6.82 33.29
C HIS A 149 -33.18 -5.94 34.44
N ILE A 150 -33.79 -6.07 35.61
CA ILE A 150 -33.38 -5.35 36.84
C ILE A 150 -32.06 -5.90 37.38
N MET A 151 -31.86 -7.22 37.34
CA MET A 151 -30.62 -7.84 37.81
C MET A 151 -29.42 -7.43 36.95
N ALA A 152 -29.59 -7.36 35.64
CA ALA A 152 -28.57 -6.84 34.73
C ALA A 152 -28.22 -5.37 35.04
N ALA A 153 -29.22 -4.51 35.26
CA ALA A 153 -28.98 -3.12 35.66
C ALA A 153 -28.22 -2.99 36.99
N ARG A 154 -28.50 -3.87 37.96
CA ARG A 154 -27.76 -3.91 39.24
C ARG A 154 -26.31 -4.34 39.07
N ILE A 155 -26.05 -5.34 38.22
CA ILE A 155 -24.67 -5.76 37.91
C ILE A 155 -23.90 -4.61 37.25
N LEU A 156 -24.51 -3.90 36.29
CA LEU A 156 -23.92 -2.72 35.66
C LEU A 156 -23.63 -1.61 36.69
N MET A 157 -24.55 -1.39 37.62
CA MET A 157 -24.38 -0.44 38.72
C MET A 157 -23.24 -0.84 39.68
N ASP A 158 -23.10 -2.13 40.01
CA ASP A 158 -22.01 -2.66 40.83
C ASP A 158 -20.65 -2.55 40.12
N GLN A 159 -20.64 -2.55 38.78
CA GLN A 159 -19.46 -2.33 37.93
C GLN A 159 -19.13 -0.84 37.72
N GLY A 160 -19.90 0.08 38.30
CA GLY A 160 -19.70 1.52 38.11
C GLY A 160 -20.28 2.09 36.81
N GLN A 161 -20.93 1.27 35.97
CA GLN A 161 -21.55 1.68 34.71
C GLN A 161 -22.94 2.30 34.96
N HIS A 162 -22.95 3.43 35.66
CA HIS A 162 -24.17 4.06 36.17
C HIS A 162 -25.09 4.59 35.06
N TYR A 163 -24.54 5.18 34.01
CA TYR A 163 -25.34 5.66 32.88
C TYR A 163 -26.07 4.49 32.19
N SER A 164 -25.36 3.39 31.94
CA SER A 164 -25.92 2.16 31.35
C SER A 164 -27.04 1.55 32.18
N ALA A 165 -26.81 1.45 33.49
CA ALA A 165 -27.84 1.01 34.42
C ALA A 165 -29.08 1.92 34.34
N ALA A 166 -28.88 3.24 34.27
CA ALA A 166 -29.97 4.21 34.19
C ALA A 166 -30.77 4.10 32.89
N VAL A 167 -30.12 4.02 31.72
CA VAL A 167 -30.81 3.79 30.42
C VAL A 167 -31.63 2.51 30.46
N ARG A 168 -31.04 1.43 30.99
CA ARG A 168 -31.68 0.14 31.06
C ARG A 168 -32.93 0.18 31.94
N LEU A 169 -32.83 0.78 33.13
CA LEU A 169 -33.97 0.95 34.03
C LEU A 169 -35.01 1.90 33.44
N GLN A 170 -34.59 2.98 32.76
CA GLN A 170 -35.50 3.88 32.05
C GLN A 170 -36.32 3.15 30.98
N ASN A 171 -35.69 2.27 30.18
CA ASN A 171 -36.39 1.42 29.21
C ASN A 171 -37.36 0.44 29.90
N ARG A 172 -37.05 -0.02 31.13
CA ARG A 172 -37.97 -0.86 31.92
C ARG A 172 -39.20 -0.09 32.39
N ARG A 173 -39.05 1.19 32.74
CA ARG A 173 -40.17 2.05 33.18
C ARG A 173 -41.26 2.15 32.13
N GLU A 174 -40.97 1.92 30.84
CA GLU A 174 -41.99 1.80 29.79
C GLU A 174 -42.98 0.64 30.00
N TRP A 175 -42.63 -0.33 30.86
CA TRP A 175 -43.44 -1.49 31.22
C TRP A 175 -44.00 -1.40 32.65
N LYS A 176 -44.06 -0.19 33.23
CA LYS A 176 -44.44 0.07 34.64
C LYS A 176 -45.79 -0.51 35.08
N HIS A 177 -46.68 -0.81 34.14
CA HIS A 177 -48.00 -1.41 34.41
C HIS A 177 -47.96 -2.89 34.84
N LEU A 178 -46.81 -3.58 34.70
CA LEU A 178 -46.72 -5.04 34.89
C LEU A 178 -46.05 -5.50 36.20
N ASP A 179 -45.40 -4.61 36.94
CA ASP A 179 -44.46 -5.02 37.99
C ASP A 179 -44.82 -4.57 39.40
N GLY A 180 -45.64 -3.53 39.59
CA GLY A 180 -45.93 -2.99 40.93
C GLY A 180 -44.69 -2.50 41.69
N LEU A 181 -43.57 -2.25 40.99
CA LEU A 181 -42.26 -1.84 41.55
C LEU A 181 -42.06 -0.32 41.57
N GLU A 182 -43.11 0.46 41.28
CA GLU A 182 -43.07 1.91 41.39
C GLU A 182 -43.56 2.32 42.78
N PRO A 183 -42.91 3.31 43.43
CA PRO A 183 -41.94 4.26 42.87
C PRO A 183 -40.46 3.81 42.89
N GLU A 184 -40.13 2.67 43.50
CA GLU A 184 -38.75 2.27 43.78
C GLU A 184 -37.90 2.11 42.50
N LEU A 185 -38.48 1.64 41.41
CA LEU A 185 -37.81 1.53 40.12
C LEU A 185 -37.42 2.91 39.54
N SER A 186 -38.33 3.88 39.61
CA SER A 186 -38.05 5.26 39.18
C SER A 186 -37.00 5.91 40.09
N VAL A 187 -37.06 5.69 41.40
CA VAL A 187 -36.05 6.19 42.34
C VAL A 187 -34.68 5.57 42.06
N LEU A 188 -34.60 4.26 41.81
CA LEU A 188 -33.36 3.59 41.43
C LEU A 188 -32.81 4.13 40.10
N THR A 189 -33.67 4.40 39.12
CA THR A 189 -33.29 5.06 37.86
C THR A 189 -32.68 6.45 38.13
N ALA A 190 -33.29 7.25 39.01
CA ALA A 190 -32.77 8.56 39.39
C ALA A 190 -31.42 8.46 40.13
N VAL A 191 -31.24 7.48 41.03
CA VAL A 191 -29.94 7.18 41.67
C VAL A 191 -28.87 6.95 40.61
N CYS A 192 -29.17 6.12 39.60
CA CYS A 192 -28.23 5.83 38.52
C CYS A 192 -27.92 7.08 37.67
N TRP A 193 -28.90 7.95 37.39
CA TRP A 193 -28.66 9.22 36.70
C TRP A 193 -27.77 10.17 37.49
N VAL A 194 -28.02 10.34 38.80
CA VAL A 194 -27.16 11.18 39.66
C VAL A 194 -25.72 10.66 39.69
N ARG A 195 -25.54 9.34 39.82
CA ARG A 195 -24.20 8.72 39.80
C ARG A 195 -23.53 8.73 38.43
N ALA A 196 -24.29 9.03 37.38
CA ALA A 196 -23.80 9.25 36.02
C ALA A 196 -23.63 10.74 35.68
N ASP A 197 -23.67 11.63 36.68
CA ASP A 197 -23.58 13.09 36.54
C ASP A 197 -24.68 13.72 35.66
N GLU A 198 -25.83 13.04 35.56
CA GLU A 198 -27.00 13.44 34.76
C GLU A 198 -28.14 13.95 35.67
N GLU A 199 -27.84 14.91 36.54
CA GLU A 199 -28.78 15.46 37.51
C GLU A 199 -30.09 15.96 36.89
N ARG A 200 -30.03 16.57 35.70
CA ARG A 200 -31.22 17.06 35.01
C ARG A 200 -32.21 15.92 34.74
N ARG A 201 -31.72 14.76 34.27
CA ARG A 201 -32.55 13.57 34.02
C ARG A 201 -33.04 12.96 35.32
N ALA A 202 -32.22 12.94 36.36
CA ALA A 202 -32.65 12.48 37.68
C ALA A 202 -33.83 13.33 38.19
N LYS A 203 -33.74 14.66 38.09
CA LYS A 203 -34.81 15.60 38.45
C LYS A 203 -36.08 15.34 37.64
N GLU A 204 -35.98 15.14 36.33
CA GLU A 204 -37.14 14.80 35.49
C GLU A 204 -37.86 13.53 35.95
N VAL A 205 -37.10 12.48 36.28
CA VAL A 205 -37.65 11.20 36.78
C VAL A 205 -38.30 11.38 38.15
N LEU A 206 -37.63 12.06 39.09
CA LEU A 206 -38.17 12.31 40.44
C LEU A 206 -39.42 13.19 40.41
N LEU A 207 -39.48 14.18 39.50
CA LEU A 207 -40.66 15.01 39.28
C LEU A 207 -41.83 14.23 38.68
N GLU A 208 -41.56 13.23 37.84
CA GLU A 208 -42.60 12.31 37.37
C GLU A 208 -43.15 11.47 38.53
N VAL A 209 -42.27 10.96 39.41
CA VAL A 209 -42.66 10.19 40.59
C VAL A 209 -43.53 11.02 41.52
N GLU A 210 -43.12 12.27 41.79
CA GLU A 210 -43.88 13.18 42.62
C GLU A 210 -45.25 13.50 42.02
N LYS A 211 -45.35 13.70 40.70
CA LYS A 211 -46.64 13.94 40.06
C LYS A 211 -47.57 12.73 40.08
N GLN A 212 -47.01 11.53 39.91
CA GLN A 212 -47.80 10.33 39.63
C GLN A 212 -48.10 9.48 40.88
N TYR A 213 -47.18 9.40 41.83
CA TYR A 213 -47.26 8.46 42.96
C TYR A 213 -47.30 9.14 44.34
N GLN A 214 -46.74 10.35 44.49
CA GLN A 214 -46.73 11.13 45.74
C GLN A 214 -46.35 10.29 46.98
N PRO A 215 -45.21 9.57 46.95
CA PRO A 215 -44.87 8.68 48.06
C PRO A 215 -44.49 9.48 49.31
N ASP A 216 -44.83 8.97 50.50
CA ASP A 216 -44.37 9.58 51.77
C ASP A 216 -42.91 9.20 52.08
N VAL A 217 -42.50 7.98 51.72
CA VAL A 217 -41.19 7.38 51.99
C VAL A 217 -40.78 6.50 50.82
N VAL A 218 -39.50 6.49 50.46
CA VAL A 218 -38.93 5.66 49.40
C VAL A 218 -37.71 4.88 49.88
N ALA A 219 -37.50 3.68 49.33
CA ALA A 219 -36.34 2.86 49.66
C ALA A 219 -35.13 3.21 48.76
N ILE A 220 -34.04 3.68 49.36
CA ILE A 220 -32.76 3.96 48.67
C ILE A 220 -31.67 3.08 49.29
N ASN A 221 -31.04 2.21 48.49
CA ASN A 221 -30.06 1.22 48.95
C ASN A 221 -30.54 0.38 50.16
N GLY A 222 -31.84 0.09 50.25
CA GLY A 222 -32.44 -0.67 51.37
C GLY A 222 -32.75 0.16 52.63
N GLN A 223 -32.49 1.47 52.64
CA GLN A 223 -32.88 2.38 53.71
C GLN A 223 -34.16 3.15 53.33
N GLN A 224 -35.10 3.22 54.28
CA GLN A 224 -36.33 4.00 54.15
C GLN A 224 -36.01 5.49 54.30
N THR A 225 -36.25 6.27 53.26
CA THR A 225 -35.89 7.69 53.15
C THR A 225 -37.15 8.54 52.97
N PRO A 226 -37.39 9.58 53.79
CA PRO A 226 -38.52 10.48 53.61
C PRO A 226 -38.49 11.14 52.22
N TRP A 227 -39.64 11.23 51.58
CA TRP A 227 -39.77 11.91 50.28
C TRP A 227 -39.85 13.44 50.45
N PHE A 228 -39.42 14.19 49.43
CA PHE A 228 -39.48 15.65 49.45
C PHE A 228 -40.87 16.12 48.98
N PRO A 229 -41.59 16.96 49.74
CA PRO A 229 -42.96 17.38 49.40
C PRO A 229 -43.03 18.65 48.52
N GLN A 230 -41.90 19.36 48.31
CA GLN A 230 -41.88 20.64 47.59
C GLN A 230 -40.70 20.73 46.61
N LEU A 231 -40.96 21.28 45.41
CA LEU A 231 -39.98 21.40 44.31
C LEU A 231 -38.69 22.16 44.71
N GLY A 232 -38.77 23.10 45.66
CA GLY A 232 -37.60 23.84 46.15
C GLY A 232 -36.67 23.04 47.07
N GLU A 233 -37.10 21.87 47.55
CA GLU A 233 -36.31 20.97 48.41
C GLU A 233 -35.64 19.84 47.62
N LEU A 234 -35.94 19.71 46.32
CA LEU A 234 -35.46 18.62 45.46
C LEU A 234 -33.94 18.57 45.36
N ASP A 235 -33.29 19.70 45.11
CA ASP A 235 -31.82 19.75 44.97
C ASP A 235 -31.12 19.34 46.28
N ALA A 236 -31.57 19.89 47.41
CA ALA A 236 -31.05 19.53 48.73
C ALA A 236 -31.30 18.06 49.08
N TRP A 237 -32.44 17.49 48.65
CA TRP A 237 -32.76 16.08 48.84
C TRP A 237 -31.87 15.15 48.01
N ILE A 238 -31.62 15.51 46.74
CA ILE A 238 -30.68 14.80 45.85
C ILE A 238 -29.28 14.79 46.49
N ASP A 239 -28.77 15.96 46.87
CA ASP A 239 -27.44 16.14 47.50
C ASP A 239 -27.26 15.26 48.73
N SER A 240 -28.29 15.18 49.58
CA SER A 240 -28.23 14.47 50.87
C SER A 240 -28.42 12.96 50.77
N HIS A 241 -29.14 12.45 49.77
CA HIS A 241 -29.54 11.04 49.72
C HIS A 241 -29.03 10.27 48.50
N LEU A 242 -28.71 10.94 47.39
CA LEU A 242 -28.30 10.30 46.14
C LEU A 242 -26.80 10.40 45.86
N HIS A 243 -26.15 11.49 46.29
CA HIS A 243 -24.70 11.67 46.11
C HIS A 243 -23.86 10.86 47.12
N LYS A 244 -22.86 10.13 46.63
CA LYS A 244 -21.66 9.75 47.39
C LYS A 244 -20.45 10.25 46.61
N SER A 245 -19.70 11.18 47.20
CA SER A 245 -18.54 11.81 46.56
C SER A 245 -17.43 10.82 46.25
N VAL A 246 -16.88 10.89 45.03
CA VAL A 246 -15.43 11.04 44.82
C VAL A 246 -15.25 11.91 43.58
N ALA A 247 -15.10 13.22 43.77
CA ALA A 247 -14.42 14.05 42.79
C ALA A 247 -12.92 13.86 43.04
N LEU A 248 -12.22 13.14 42.16
CA LEU A 248 -10.77 13.08 42.14
C LEU A 248 -10.27 14.47 41.72
N SER A 249 -9.94 15.29 42.72
CA SER A 249 -9.14 16.50 42.56
C SER A 249 -7.88 16.14 41.78
N ALA A 250 -7.75 16.66 40.55
CA ALA A 250 -6.48 16.67 39.83
C ALA A 250 -5.43 17.35 40.71
N ASN A 251 -4.32 16.65 40.98
CA ASN A 251 -3.21 17.20 41.75
C ASN A 251 -2.34 18.01 40.78
N PRO A 252 -2.30 19.35 40.85
CA PRO A 252 -1.52 20.19 39.92
C PRO A 252 0.01 20.10 40.14
N SER A 253 0.46 19.24 41.05
CA SER A 253 1.86 19.05 41.46
C SER A 253 2.63 17.99 40.64
N LEU A 254 2.04 17.41 39.60
CA LEU A 254 2.70 16.41 38.78
C LEU A 254 3.89 17.01 38.00
N SER A 255 5.07 16.41 38.16
CA SER A 255 6.25 16.71 37.35
C SER A 255 6.03 16.24 35.91
N PHE A 256 6.59 16.97 34.94
CA PHE A 256 6.58 16.51 33.55
C PHE A 256 7.33 15.18 33.43
N PRO A 257 6.80 14.19 32.70
CA PRO A 257 7.53 12.97 32.42
C PRO A 257 8.82 13.32 31.65
N SER A 258 9.88 12.56 31.91
CA SER A 258 11.12 12.60 31.13
C SER A 258 11.34 11.22 30.54
N PHE A 259 11.65 11.18 29.24
CA PHE A 259 11.95 9.95 28.53
C PHE A 259 13.40 9.92 28.06
N HIS A 260 14.04 8.76 28.21
CA HIS A 260 15.42 8.50 27.79
C HIS A 260 15.46 7.36 26.77
N PRO A 261 16.10 7.56 25.59
CA PRO A 261 16.14 6.54 24.56
C PRO A 261 17.01 5.37 25.01
N LEU A 262 16.55 4.15 24.73
CA LEU A 262 17.23 2.90 25.06
C LEU A 262 17.83 2.25 23.81
N TRP A 263 17.01 2.08 22.77
CA TRP A 263 17.34 1.31 21.58
C TRP A 263 16.54 1.80 20.37
N HIS A 264 16.97 1.40 19.18
CA HIS A 264 16.24 1.60 17.92
C HIS A 264 16.24 0.31 17.10
N VAL A 265 15.17 0.10 16.32
CA VAL A 265 14.98 -1.04 15.42
C VAL A 265 14.52 -0.51 14.07
N ASP A 266 15.10 -0.99 12.97
CA ASP A 266 14.67 -0.61 11.63
C ASP A 266 13.28 -1.19 11.31
N VAL A 267 12.41 -0.39 10.69
CA VAL A 267 11.12 -0.85 10.17
C VAL A 267 11.33 -1.65 8.87
N ALA A 268 12.34 -1.31 8.08
CA ALA A 268 12.67 -1.99 6.84
C ALA A 268 13.22 -3.41 7.08
N GLU A 269 12.98 -4.31 6.13
CA GLU A 269 13.62 -5.63 6.09
C GLU A 269 14.89 -5.66 5.24
N THR A 270 15.05 -4.69 4.33
CA THR A 270 16.18 -4.59 3.41
C THR A 270 16.70 -3.16 3.31
N GLU A 271 17.97 -3.00 2.94
CA GLU A 271 18.59 -1.68 2.73
C GLU A 271 17.91 -0.86 1.61
N LYS A 272 17.43 -1.54 0.55
CA LYS A 272 16.66 -0.90 -0.53
C LYS A 272 15.33 -0.34 -0.02
N GLU A 273 14.64 -1.08 0.85
CA GLU A 273 13.41 -0.63 1.48
C GLU A 273 13.69 0.53 2.44
N HIS A 274 14.74 0.46 3.26
CA HIS A 274 15.15 1.55 4.13
C HIS A 274 15.43 2.84 3.34
N SER A 275 16.14 2.72 2.21
CA SER A 275 16.44 3.83 1.30
C SER A 275 15.16 4.43 0.71
N LEU A 276 14.20 3.59 0.30
CA LEU A 276 12.91 4.04 -0.19
C LEU A 276 12.13 4.77 0.92
N LEU A 277 11.97 4.16 2.09
CA LEU A 277 11.22 4.72 3.21
C LEU A 277 11.81 6.07 3.66
N SER A 278 13.14 6.15 3.78
CA SER A 278 13.83 7.39 4.13
C SER A 278 13.60 8.50 3.10
N ARG A 279 13.65 8.15 1.80
CA ARG A 279 13.36 9.11 0.73
C ARG A 279 11.90 9.59 0.76
N LEU A 280 10.96 8.66 0.96
CA LEU A 280 9.53 8.96 1.07
C LEU A 280 9.25 9.84 2.28
N ASP A 281 9.77 9.48 3.46
CA ASP A 281 9.58 10.23 4.70
C ASP A 281 10.13 11.66 4.58
N ASN A 282 11.35 11.82 4.04
CA ASN A 282 11.93 13.14 3.77
C ASN A 282 11.05 13.97 2.82
N GLN A 283 10.45 13.33 1.81
CA GLN A 283 9.56 14.01 0.89
C GLN A 283 8.26 14.47 1.57
N PHE A 284 7.65 13.63 2.41
CA PHE A 284 6.46 14.00 3.20
C PHE A 284 6.77 15.17 4.15
N ARG A 285 7.90 15.12 4.86
CA ARG A 285 8.36 16.22 5.74
C ARG A 285 8.58 17.53 4.96
N SER A 286 9.26 17.46 3.81
CA SER A 286 9.58 18.66 3.00
C SER A 286 8.35 19.36 2.42
N SER A 287 7.22 18.65 2.31
CA SER A 287 5.99 19.17 1.72
C SER A 287 5.03 19.78 2.75
N ARG A 288 5.44 19.92 4.02
CA ARG A 288 4.63 20.37 5.17
C ARG A 288 3.39 19.50 5.45
N PHE A 289 3.33 18.30 4.87
CA PHE A 289 2.29 17.34 5.21
C PHE A 289 2.71 16.60 6.48
N ALA A 290 1.77 16.33 7.38
CA ALA A 290 2.04 15.49 8.54
C ALA A 290 2.58 14.14 8.05
N SER A 291 3.84 13.83 8.34
CA SER A 291 4.53 12.59 7.95
C SER A 291 4.04 11.37 8.75
N SER A 292 2.89 11.48 9.40
CA SER A 292 2.35 10.48 10.31
C SER A 292 2.13 9.17 9.54
N GLY A 293 2.72 8.09 10.02
CA GLY A 293 2.50 6.76 9.47
C GLY A 293 1.12 6.22 9.88
N SER A 294 0.55 5.32 9.08
CA SER A 294 -0.66 4.55 9.42
C SER A 294 -0.37 3.39 10.37
N LEU A 295 0.89 2.99 10.53
CA LEU A 295 1.32 1.89 11.39
C LEU A 295 1.32 2.30 12.87
N GLN A 296 0.50 1.66 13.69
CA GLN A 296 0.40 1.96 15.12
C GLN A 296 0.99 0.82 15.95
N PRO A 297 2.00 1.09 16.80
CA PRO A 297 2.53 0.09 17.71
C PRO A 297 1.59 -0.12 18.90
N LEU A 298 1.59 -1.32 19.46
CA LEU A 298 1.03 -1.61 20.78
C LEU A 298 2.16 -2.05 21.70
N LEU A 299 2.17 -1.52 22.91
CA LEU A 299 3.01 -2.04 23.98
C LEU A 299 2.13 -2.96 24.84
N LEU A 300 2.56 -4.20 25.03
CA LEU A 300 1.87 -5.23 25.78
C LEU A 300 2.85 -5.88 26.77
N ASP A 301 2.74 -5.51 28.05
CA ASP A 301 3.63 -5.93 29.12
C ASP A 301 5.10 -5.59 28.81
N SER A 302 5.88 -6.58 28.36
CA SER A 302 7.30 -6.45 28.01
C SER A 302 7.57 -6.60 26.50
N THR A 303 6.52 -6.62 25.68
CA THR A 303 6.62 -6.82 24.22
C THR A 303 5.97 -5.68 23.47
N VAL A 304 6.72 -5.06 22.57
CA VAL A 304 6.21 -4.14 21.55
C VAL A 304 5.71 -4.96 20.37
N VAL A 305 4.43 -4.84 20.06
CA VAL A 305 3.83 -5.38 18.84
C VAL A 305 3.79 -4.26 17.82
N MET A 306 4.49 -4.43 16.71
CA MET A 306 4.55 -3.45 15.63
C MET A 306 4.27 -4.12 14.28
N ARG A 307 3.96 -3.31 13.28
CA ARG A 307 3.96 -3.76 11.87
C ARG A 307 5.07 -3.08 11.09
N ASN A 308 5.59 -3.77 10.09
CA ASN A 308 6.28 -3.13 8.97
C ASN A 308 5.38 -3.24 7.71
N ALA A 309 5.91 -3.00 6.52
CA ALA A 309 5.13 -3.10 5.28
C ALA A 309 4.67 -4.54 4.94
N TRP A 310 5.15 -5.57 5.64
CA TRP A 310 4.99 -6.97 5.26
C TRP A 310 4.43 -7.88 6.36
N ARG A 311 4.75 -7.60 7.62
CA ARG A 311 4.61 -8.51 8.75
C ARG A 311 4.20 -7.78 10.02
N MET A 312 3.73 -8.57 10.98
CA MET A 312 3.67 -8.20 12.38
C MET A 312 4.93 -8.71 13.10
N LEU A 313 5.48 -7.91 14.00
CA LEU A 313 6.71 -8.19 14.74
C LEU A 313 6.46 -8.01 16.24
N GLY A 314 7.01 -8.91 17.03
CA GLY A 314 7.18 -8.73 18.47
C GLY A 314 8.61 -8.31 18.78
N VAL A 315 8.78 -7.21 19.49
CA VAL A 315 10.08 -6.66 19.91
C VAL A 315 10.13 -6.57 21.43
N GLU A 316 11.25 -6.95 22.04
CA GLU A 316 11.46 -6.82 23.48
C GLU A 316 11.48 -5.34 23.90
N ALA A 317 10.61 -4.94 24.83
CA ALA A 317 10.46 -3.52 25.22
C ALA A 317 11.73 -2.91 25.84
N ILE A 318 12.52 -3.69 26.56
CA ILE A 318 13.75 -3.21 27.22
C ILE A 318 14.95 -3.29 26.29
N GLY A 319 15.09 -4.39 25.54
CA GLY A 319 16.29 -4.70 24.77
C GLY A 319 16.21 -4.36 23.28
N GLY A 320 15.02 -4.05 22.74
CA GLY A 320 14.82 -3.77 21.32
C GLY A 320 15.05 -4.98 20.40
N ARG A 321 15.19 -6.19 20.95
CA ARG A 321 15.44 -7.39 20.15
C ARG A 321 14.13 -7.92 19.57
N ARG A 322 14.11 -8.29 18.28
CA ARG A 322 12.98 -8.96 17.65
C ARG A 322 12.82 -10.37 18.25
N ILE A 323 11.68 -10.64 18.87
CA ILE A 323 11.37 -11.92 19.55
C ILE A 323 10.63 -12.87 18.61
N TRP A 324 9.73 -12.34 17.77
CA TRP A 324 8.95 -13.13 16.81
C TRP A 324 8.48 -12.29 15.62
N ALA A 325 8.11 -12.96 14.53
CA ALA A 325 7.55 -12.35 13.32
C ALA A 325 6.41 -13.21 12.75
N PHE A 326 5.36 -12.56 12.26
CA PHE A 326 4.25 -13.23 11.58
C PHE A 326 3.86 -12.48 10.28
N PRO A 327 3.74 -13.18 9.14
CA PRO A 327 4.18 -14.55 8.92
C PRO A 327 5.72 -14.69 9.02
N GLU A 328 6.22 -15.89 9.32
CA GLU A 328 7.66 -16.15 9.49
C GLU A 328 8.47 -15.85 8.22
N SER A 329 7.85 -16.03 7.05
CA SER A 329 8.34 -15.57 5.75
C SER A 329 7.30 -14.64 5.12
N PRO A 330 7.72 -13.56 4.44
CA PRO A 330 6.80 -12.62 3.83
C PRO A 330 6.06 -13.33 2.68
N SER A 331 4.78 -13.02 2.50
CA SER A 331 3.92 -13.71 1.53
C SER A 331 4.25 -13.40 0.06
N MET A 332 5.02 -12.34 -0.22
CA MET A 332 5.51 -12.01 -1.55
C MET A 332 7.04 -12.16 -1.63
N GLU A 333 7.50 -12.84 -2.69
CA GLU A 333 8.90 -12.74 -3.12
C GLU A 333 9.17 -11.26 -3.44
N HIS A 334 10.14 -10.67 -2.76
CA HIS A 334 10.47 -9.27 -2.95
C HIS A 334 10.92 -9.09 -4.41
N GLU A 335 10.25 -8.21 -5.17
CA GLU A 335 10.88 -7.70 -6.38
C GLU A 335 12.19 -7.03 -5.96
N ASP A 336 13.29 -7.38 -6.62
CA ASP A 336 14.59 -6.77 -6.31
C ASP A 336 14.57 -5.25 -6.54
N ASP A 337 13.69 -4.74 -7.40
CA ASP A 337 13.57 -3.32 -7.75
C ASP A 337 12.27 -2.70 -7.20
N LEU A 338 12.42 -1.80 -6.23
CA LEU A 338 11.31 -1.02 -5.65
C LEU A 338 10.96 0.24 -6.48
N VAL A 339 11.83 0.56 -7.43
CA VAL A 339 11.88 1.83 -8.14
C VAL A 339 12.41 1.59 -9.56
N VAL A 340 11.88 2.31 -10.55
CA VAL A 340 12.34 2.30 -11.95
C VAL A 340 12.65 3.71 -12.40
N GLU A 341 13.82 3.90 -13.01
CA GLU A 341 14.21 5.16 -13.64
C GLU A 341 13.70 5.23 -15.08
N ALA A 342 12.90 6.25 -15.39
CA ALA A 342 12.35 6.46 -16.73
C ALA A 342 12.40 7.95 -17.12
N LYS A 343 13.16 8.27 -18.16
CA LYS A 343 13.31 9.64 -18.71
C LYS A 343 13.74 10.68 -17.65
N GLY A 344 14.70 10.33 -16.80
CA GLY A 344 15.20 11.21 -15.73
C GLY A 344 14.22 11.39 -14.57
N LYS A 345 13.30 10.44 -14.39
CA LYS A 345 12.33 10.43 -13.29
C LYS A 345 12.28 9.07 -12.64
N THR A 346 12.16 9.13 -11.33
CA THR A 346 12.10 7.97 -10.47
C THR A 346 10.64 7.57 -10.22
N LEU A 347 10.24 6.39 -10.68
CA LEU A 347 8.87 5.85 -10.55
C LEU A 347 8.85 4.66 -9.58
N LEU A 348 7.82 4.54 -8.73
CA LEU A 348 7.65 3.34 -7.90
C LEU A 348 7.17 2.16 -8.74
N THR A 349 7.75 0.98 -8.49
CA THR A 349 7.18 -0.31 -8.93
C THR A 349 5.92 -0.63 -8.14
N GLU A 350 5.24 -1.73 -8.47
CA GLU A 350 4.04 -2.14 -7.72
C GLU A 350 4.37 -2.49 -6.27
N THR A 351 5.52 -3.13 -6.04
CA THR A 351 6.07 -3.39 -4.70
C THR A 351 6.36 -2.09 -3.95
N GLY A 352 7.01 -1.12 -4.60
CA GLY A 352 7.27 0.20 -4.01
C GLY A 352 5.99 0.97 -3.65
N ARG A 353 4.95 0.90 -4.49
CA ARG A 353 3.62 1.51 -4.20
C ARG A 353 2.93 0.82 -3.04
N THR A 354 3.06 -0.50 -2.93
CA THR A 354 2.50 -1.27 -1.81
C THR A 354 3.12 -0.85 -0.48
N ILE A 355 4.45 -0.68 -0.42
CA ILE A 355 5.14 -0.15 0.76
C ILE A 355 4.62 1.24 1.11
N GLN A 356 4.61 2.18 0.14
CA GLN A 356 4.12 3.54 0.35
C GLN A 356 2.68 3.55 0.91
N ARG A 357 1.80 2.71 0.36
CA ARG A 357 0.40 2.62 0.80
C ARG A 357 0.28 2.06 2.22
N ARG A 358 0.94 0.94 2.53
CA ARG A 358 0.82 0.29 3.85
C ARG A 358 1.37 1.14 5.00
N VAL A 359 2.41 1.92 4.72
CA VAL A 359 3.09 2.73 5.74
C VAL A 359 2.40 4.06 6.01
N TRP A 360 1.74 4.69 5.02
CA TRP A 360 1.14 6.03 5.19
C TRP A 360 -0.38 6.10 4.98
N ALA A 361 -1.02 5.14 4.30
CA ALA A 361 -2.42 5.28 3.85
C ALA A 361 -3.38 4.22 4.37
N ASP A 362 -2.89 3.00 4.54
CA ASP A 362 -3.71 1.83 4.86
C ASP A 362 -3.92 1.73 6.37
N GLN A 363 -5.00 2.35 6.86
CA GLN A 363 -5.35 2.30 8.28
C GLN A 363 -5.88 0.93 8.70
N LEU A 364 -6.53 0.19 7.79
CA LEU A 364 -6.97 -1.18 8.06
C LEU A 364 -5.79 -2.11 8.32
N TYR A 365 -4.72 -1.97 7.53
CA TYR A 365 -3.48 -2.73 7.70
C TYR A 365 -2.72 -2.35 8.98
N GLY A 366 -2.64 -1.04 9.26
CA GLY A 366 -1.81 -0.49 10.33
C GLY A 366 -2.38 -0.62 11.74
N GLN A 367 -3.68 -0.90 11.89
CA GLN A 367 -4.33 -1.05 13.20
C GLN A 367 -4.31 -2.49 13.72
N VAL A 368 -4.15 -2.60 15.04
CA VAL A 368 -4.06 -3.85 15.78
C VAL A 368 -4.95 -3.74 17.01
N ALA A 369 -5.63 -4.84 17.36
CA ALA A 369 -6.35 -4.95 18.62
C ALA A 369 -5.79 -6.08 19.46
N CYS A 370 -6.07 -6.07 20.76
CA CYS A 370 -5.62 -7.10 21.67
C CYS A 370 -6.62 -7.33 22.80
N ASP A 371 -6.61 -8.54 23.34
CA ASP A 371 -7.21 -8.87 24.64
C ASP A 371 -6.12 -9.37 25.59
N ASN A 372 -6.50 -9.91 26.75
CA ASN A 372 -5.56 -10.40 27.77
C ASN A 372 -4.69 -11.59 27.31
N GLY A 373 -5.00 -12.26 26.20
CA GLY A 373 -4.27 -13.43 25.70
C GLY A 373 -3.86 -13.38 24.24
N ARG A 374 -4.41 -12.48 23.42
CA ARG A 374 -4.27 -12.50 21.96
C ARG A 374 -4.14 -11.12 21.33
N ILE A 375 -3.61 -11.14 20.11
CA ILE A 375 -3.44 -10.01 19.21
C ILE A 375 -4.26 -10.28 17.95
N TYR A 376 -5.01 -9.29 17.47
CA TYR A 376 -5.90 -9.37 16.32
C TYR A 376 -5.56 -8.30 15.30
N PHE A 377 -5.49 -8.66 14.02
CA PHE A 377 -5.24 -7.72 12.93
C PHE A 377 -5.70 -8.28 11.58
N LEU A 378 -5.78 -7.40 10.58
CA LEU A 378 -6.07 -7.78 9.20
C LEU A 378 -4.79 -8.00 8.40
N ASP A 379 -4.78 -9.03 7.56
CA ASP A 379 -3.65 -9.39 6.70
C ASP A 379 -4.10 -9.67 5.25
N GLN A 380 -3.18 -9.70 4.29
CA GLN A 380 -3.46 -9.89 2.85
C GLN A 380 -4.54 -8.98 2.26
N MET A 381 -4.45 -7.67 2.53
CA MET A 381 -5.30 -6.64 1.92
C MET A 381 -4.82 -6.30 0.49
N GLU A 382 -4.96 -7.22 -0.47
CA GLU A 382 -4.56 -6.98 -1.86
C GLU A 382 -5.69 -6.36 -2.70
N PHE A 383 -5.47 -5.14 -3.19
CA PHE A 383 -6.41 -4.43 -4.05
C PHE A 383 -6.11 -4.72 -5.53
N GLN A 384 -7.04 -5.34 -6.25
CA GLN A 384 -6.96 -5.38 -7.72
C GLN A 384 -7.25 -3.98 -8.27
N TYR A 385 -6.23 -3.32 -8.83
CA TYR A 385 -6.46 -2.20 -9.73
C TYR A 385 -7.19 -2.70 -10.97
N GLY A 386 -8.43 -2.22 -11.17
CA GLY A 386 -9.10 -2.34 -12.46
C GLY A 386 -8.19 -1.78 -13.56
N GLN A 387 -7.98 -2.57 -14.61
CA GLN A 387 -7.11 -2.25 -15.75
C GLN A 387 -7.51 -0.94 -16.46
N ALA A 388 -7.10 0.21 -15.93
CA ALA A 388 -7.17 1.49 -16.64
C ALA A 388 -5.88 1.79 -17.41
N ALA A 389 -4.80 1.02 -17.20
CA ALA A 389 -3.53 1.16 -17.92
C ALA A 389 -3.47 0.41 -19.27
N ALA A 390 -4.55 -0.30 -19.67
CA ALA A 390 -4.61 -1.06 -20.93
C ALA A 390 -5.08 -0.23 -22.15
N SER A 391 -5.18 1.10 -22.03
CA SER A 391 -5.73 1.96 -23.09
C SER A 391 -4.68 2.71 -23.93
N VAL A 392 -3.38 2.50 -23.72
CA VAL A 392 -2.34 3.02 -24.61
C VAL A 392 -2.02 2.00 -25.72
N GLY A 393 -2.84 1.98 -26.76
CA GLY A 393 -2.39 1.76 -28.16
C GLY A 393 -1.96 0.38 -28.65
N ILE A 394 -1.92 -0.70 -27.84
CA ILE A 394 -1.52 -2.04 -28.33
C ILE A 394 -2.75 -2.92 -28.53
N ARG A 395 -3.39 -2.79 -29.69
CA ARG A 395 -4.62 -3.50 -30.10
C ARG A 395 -4.43 -4.99 -30.49
N GLN A 396 -3.41 -5.68 -29.98
CA GLN A 396 -3.05 -7.02 -30.45
C GLN A 396 -2.61 -8.03 -29.38
N PHE A 397 -3.15 -8.00 -28.16
CA PHE A 397 -3.04 -9.19 -27.29
C PHE A 397 -4.37 -9.50 -26.62
N ARG A 398 -4.94 -10.66 -27.01
CA ARG A 398 -5.88 -11.41 -26.19
C ARG A 398 -5.13 -11.79 -24.92
N SER A 399 -5.33 -11.01 -23.86
CA SER A 399 -4.97 -11.39 -22.51
C SER A 399 -5.66 -12.72 -22.18
N THR A 400 -4.87 -13.73 -21.86
CA THR A 400 -5.34 -14.88 -21.09
C THR A 400 -5.95 -14.32 -19.82
N ARG A 401 -7.27 -14.47 -19.69
CA ARG A 401 -7.99 -14.21 -18.45
C ARG A 401 -7.25 -14.91 -17.31
N SER A 402 -6.51 -14.14 -16.50
CA SER A 402 -6.33 -14.51 -15.12
C SER A 402 -7.70 -14.32 -14.47
N THR A 403 -8.43 -15.42 -14.34
CA THR A 403 -9.63 -15.53 -13.51
C THR A 403 -9.20 -15.69 -12.05
N GLN A 404 -8.40 -14.77 -11.52
CA GLN A 404 -8.20 -14.70 -10.08
C GLN A 404 -9.28 -13.77 -9.52
N ASN A 405 -10.24 -14.40 -8.84
CA ASN A 405 -11.25 -13.78 -8.00
C ASN A 405 -10.63 -12.70 -7.09
N PRO A 406 -11.39 -11.69 -6.65
CA PRO A 406 -10.88 -10.71 -5.69
C PRO A 406 -10.31 -11.44 -4.47
N LEU A 407 -9.06 -11.12 -4.12
CA LEU A 407 -8.39 -11.65 -2.94
C LEU A 407 -9.16 -11.15 -1.72
N GLY A 408 -9.77 -12.07 -0.97
CA GLY A 408 -10.36 -11.76 0.33
C GLY A 408 -9.29 -11.33 1.31
N SER A 409 -9.65 -10.49 2.27
CA SER A 409 -8.77 -10.12 3.38
C SER A 409 -8.77 -11.21 4.46
N ARG A 410 -7.67 -11.35 5.21
CA ARG A 410 -7.57 -12.30 6.32
C ARG A 410 -7.73 -11.59 7.67
N LEU A 411 -8.47 -12.20 8.59
CA LEU A 411 -8.45 -11.82 10.01
C LEU A 411 -7.61 -12.85 10.76
N VAL A 412 -6.57 -12.37 11.44
CA VAL A 412 -5.59 -13.22 12.12
C VAL A 412 -5.64 -12.99 13.62
N ALA A 413 -5.53 -14.08 14.38
CA ALA A 413 -5.31 -14.05 15.82
C ALA A 413 -4.00 -14.73 16.20
N LEU A 414 -3.16 -14.03 16.97
CA LEU A 414 -1.89 -14.53 17.51
C LEU A 414 -1.94 -14.62 19.03
N ASP A 415 -1.28 -15.61 19.60
CA ASP A 415 -1.15 -15.80 21.04
C ASP A 415 -0.05 -14.90 21.62
N ARG A 416 -0.38 -14.14 22.68
CA ARG A 416 0.57 -13.25 23.37
C ARG A 416 1.63 -14.03 24.15
N GLN A 417 1.25 -15.14 24.79
CA GLN A 417 2.14 -15.92 25.66
C GLN A 417 3.05 -16.86 24.88
N ARG A 418 2.62 -17.30 23.69
CA ARG A 418 3.37 -18.19 22.81
C ARG A 418 4.07 -17.44 21.68
N GLU A 419 4.62 -16.27 22.00
CA GLU A 419 5.50 -15.50 21.10
C GLU A 419 4.89 -15.31 19.70
N GLY A 420 3.64 -14.87 19.62
CA GLY A 420 2.98 -14.58 18.35
C GLY A 420 2.55 -15.82 17.56
N ALA A 421 2.47 -17.00 18.18
CA ALA A 421 1.96 -18.19 17.52
C ALA A 421 0.50 -18.01 17.08
N ARG A 422 0.19 -18.33 15.82
CA ARG A 422 -1.17 -18.24 15.28
C ARG A 422 -2.13 -19.16 16.04
N THR A 423 -3.19 -18.61 16.63
CA THR A 423 -4.26 -19.38 17.27
C THR A 423 -5.32 -19.80 16.26
N TRP A 424 -5.77 -18.86 15.43
CA TRP A 424 -6.75 -19.09 14.38
C TRP A 424 -6.63 -18.01 13.29
N LEU A 425 -7.24 -18.27 12.14
CA LEU A 425 -7.24 -17.38 10.98
C LEU A 425 -8.53 -17.59 10.19
N LEU A 426 -9.12 -16.50 9.71
CA LEU A 426 -10.31 -16.49 8.84
C LEU A 426 -10.00 -15.77 7.52
N GLY A 427 -10.61 -16.18 6.41
CA GLY A 427 -10.49 -15.50 5.10
C GLY A 427 -9.37 -16.01 4.18
N ASP A 428 -8.89 -17.24 4.37
CA ASP A 428 -7.88 -17.85 3.47
C ASP A 428 -8.54 -18.54 2.26
N GLN A 429 -7.98 -18.35 1.06
CA GLN A 429 -8.50 -18.91 -0.20
C GLN A 429 -8.17 -20.38 -0.41
N ASP A 430 -7.14 -20.92 0.28
CA ASP A 430 -6.67 -22.29 0.03
C ASP A 430 -7.71 -23.38 0.41
N TRP A 431 -8.83 -22.97 1.02
CA TRP A 431 -9.87 -23.87 1.53
C TRP A 431 -11.26 -23.24 1.31
N ASP A 432 -11.78 -23.31 0.07
CA ASP A 432 -13.13 -22.88 -0.36
C ASP A 432 -14.30 -23.41 0.52
N GLU A 433 -14.04 -24.30 1.48
CA GLU A 433 -15.01 -24.88 2.42
C GLU A 433 -15.11 -24.15 3.78
N GLN A 434 -14.32 -23.11 4.06
CA GLN A 434 -14.41 -22.36 5.32
C GLN A 434 -15.41 -21.20 5.29
N GLU A 435 -16.04 -20.94 6.44
CA GLU A 435 -17.14 -19.98 6.70
C GLU A 435 -16.85 -18.52 6.32
N PHE A 436 -15.67 -18.17 5.78
CA PHE A 436 -15.26 -16.81 5.40
C PHE A 436 -14.32 -16.73 4.18
N GLY A 437 -14.17 -17.77 3.36
CA GLY A 437 -13.14 -17.84 2.30
C GLY A 437 -13.11 -16.69 1.28
N THR A 438 -14.24 -15.98 1.07
CA THR A 438 -14.33 -14.81 0.17
C THR A 438 -14.67 -13.50 0.88
N ALA A 439 -14.67 -13.47 2.21
CA ALA A 439 -15.07 -12.29 2.98
C ALA A 439 -14.06 -11.15 2.85
N LEU A 440 -14.56 -9.92 2.77
CA LEU A 440 -13.77 -8.69 2.87
C LEU A 440 -14.03 -8.03 4.22
N PHE A 441 -13.10 -8.13 5.15
CA PHE A 441 -13.09 -7.41 6.42
C PHE A 441 -12.85 -5.92 6.15
N GLN A 442 -13.76 -5.09 6.64
CA GLN A 442 -13.88 -3.66 6.33
C GLN A 442 -13.60 -2.75 7.53
N SER A 443 -13.31 -3.29 8.71
CA SER A 443 -12.89 -2.51 9.87
C SER A 443 -11.73 -3.19 10.60
N PRO A 444 -10.91 -2.43 11.35
CA PRO A 444 -10.02 -3.02 12.33
C PRO A 444 -10.85 -3.85 13.35
N PRO A 445 -10.33 -4.98 13.86
CA PRO A 445 -11.02 -5.75 14.88
C PRO A 445 -11.06 -4.97 16.20
N VAL A 446 -12.09 -5.20 17.00
CA VAL A 446 -12.18 -4.68 18.38
C VAL A 446 -12.57 -5.81 19.30
N SER A 447 -11.81 -6.02 20.37
CA SER A 447 -12.04 -7.08 21.36
C SER A 447 -12.61 -6.53 22.66
N ASP A 448 -13.50 -7.29 23.28
CA ASP A 448 -13.87 -7.12 24.68
C ASP A 448 -14.22 -8.45 25.34
N GLY A 449 -13.59 -8.74 26.47
CA GLY A 449 -13.71 -10.03 27.14
C GLY A 449 -13.27 -11.18 26.25
N ASN A 450 -14.21 -12.07 25.90
CA ASN A 450 -13.99 -13.24 25.03
C ASN A 450 -14.70 -13.09 23.66
N GLU A 451 -15.03 -11.86 23.26
CA GLU A 451 -15.67 -11.55 21.98
C GLU A 451 -14.79 -10.62 21.14
N VAL A 452 -14.76 -10.85 19.82
CA VAL A 452 -14.08 -9.99 18.83
C VAL A 452 -15.10 -9.53 17.80
N TYR A 453 -15.15 -8.22 17.58
CA TYR A 453 -16.06 -7.57 16.65
C TYR A 453 -15.32 -7.08 15.41
N VAL A 454 -15.90 -7.31 14.23
CA VAL A 454 -15.34 -6.83 12.95
C VAL A 454 -16.45 -6.59 11.94
N LEU A 455 -16.32 -5.56 11.09
CA LEU A 455 -17.20 -5.38 9.94
C LEU A 455 -16.68 -6.24 8.79
N ALA A 456 -17.56 -6.96 8.12
CA ALA A 456 -17.20 -7.76 6.96
C ALA A 456 -18.28 -7.69 5.89
N ASP A 457 -17.84 -7.73 4.64
CA ASP A 457 -18.67 -7.89 3.45
C ASP A 457 -18.51 -9.31 2.94
N ARG A 458 -19.62 -10.07 2.96
CA ARG A 458 -19.65 -11.49 2.62
C ARG A 458 -19.99 -11.77 1.15
N GLY A 459 -19.80 -10.80 0.25
CA GLY A 459 -19.98 -10.99 -1.18
C GLY A 459 -19.04 -12.06 -1.78
N ASN A 460 -19.43 -12.66 -2.90
CA ASN A 460 -18.61 -13.62 -3.66
C ASN A 460 -17.75 -12.94 -4.75
N GLY A 461 -17.43 -11.66 -4.58
CA GLY A 461 -16.61 -10.89 -5.50
C GLY A 461 -17.27 -10.49 -6.83
N GLN A 462 -18.38 -11.11 -7.22
CA GLN A 462 -19.12 -10.82 -8.47
C GLN A 462 -20.53 -10.24 -8.23
N GLN A 463 -21.05 -10.32 -7.01
CA GLN A 463 -22.34 -9.76 -6.60
C GLN A 463 -22.13 -8.73 -5.49
N SER A 464 -22.97 -7.69 -5.49
CA SER A 464 -23.11 -6.77 -4.37
C SER A 464 -23.27 -7.53 -3.07
N GLY A 465 -22.32 -7.38 -2.15
CA GLY A 465 -22.39 -8.01 -0.85
C GLY A 465 -23.12 -7.16 0.18
N VAL A 466 -23.35 -7.77 1.35
CA VAL A 466 -23.96 -7.14 2.52
C VAL A 466 -22.84 -6.91 3.53
N THR A 467 -22.68 -5.65 3.95
CA THR A 467 -21.80 -5.32 5.07
C THR A 467 -22.52 -5.66 6.37
N SER A 468 -21.90 -6.53 7.16
CA SER A 468 -22.40 -7.04 8.43
C SER A 468 -21.43 -6.74 9.57
N LEU A 469 -21.96 -6.54 10.77
CA LEU A 469 -21.19 -6.65 12.03
C LEU A 469 -21.10 -8.13 12.42
N LEU A 470 -19.89 -8.63 12.57
CA LEU A 470 -19.61 -9.97 13.06
C LEU A 470 -19.21 -9.92 14.53
N CYS A 471 -19.71 -10.86 15.33
CA CYS A 471 -19.19 -11.17 16.66
C CYS A 471 -18.60 -12.57 16.65
N LEU A 472 -17.31 -12.68 16.95
CA LEU A 472 -16.53 -13.91 16.93
C LEU A 472 -16.10 -14.27 18.35
N ASP A 473 -15.99 -15.56 18.63
CA ASP A 473 -15.34 -16.04 19.85
C ASP A 473 -13.83 -15.77 19.79
N ALA A 474 -13.30 -15.04 20.77
CA ALA A 474 -11.90 -14.62 20.83
C ALA A 474 -10.92 -15.79 20.80
N THR A 475 -11.31 -16.94 21.35
CA THR A 475 -10.46 -18.12 21.52
C THR A 475 -10.40 -19.01 20.29
N THR A 476 -11.52 -19.16 19.58
CA THR A 476 -11.68 -20.12 18.48
C THR A 476 -11.85 -19.46 17.11
N GLY A 477 -12.21 -18.19 17.06
CA GLY A 477 -12.57 -17.49 15.83
C GLY A 477 -13.95 -17.88 15.28
N GLN A 478 -14.74 -18.68 16.01
CA GLN A 478 -16.06 -19.10 15.55
C GLN A 478 -17.07 -17.96 15.60
N LEU A 479 -17.92 -17.88 14.58
CA LEU A 479 -19.02 -16.92 14.52
C LEU A 479 -20.04 -17.19 15.63
N GLN A 480 -20.23 -16.21 16.53
CA GLN A 480 -21.26 -16.27 17.57
C GLN A 480 -22.59 -15.76 17.04
N TRP A 481 -22.55 -14.63 16.34
CA TRP A 481 -23.70 -14.04 15.66
C TRP A 481 -23.24 -13.03 14.60
N GLU A 482 -24.14 -12.74 13.67
CA GLU A 482 -23.94 -11.78 12.58
C GLU A 482 -25.13 -10.82 12.53
N GLN A 483 -24.85 -9.53 12.33
CA GLN A 483 -25.86 -8.48 12.17
C GLN A 483 -25.66 -7.74 10.85
N PRO A 484 -26.47 -8.04 9.81
CA PRO A 484 -26.50 -7.29 8.55
C PRO A 484 -26.80 -5.81 8.80
N LEU A 485 -25.99 -4.91 8.25
CA LEU A 485 -26.13 -3.47 8.45
C LEU A 485 -26.59 -2.78 7.17
N GLN A 486 -25.89 -3.03 6.06
CA GLN A 486 -26.06 -2.28 4.82
C GLN A 486 -25.91 -3.17 3.58
N SER A 487 -26.77 -2.97 2.59
CA SER A 487 -26.60 -3.55 1.24
C SER A 487 -25.91 -2.56 0.32
N LYS A 488 -24.98 -3.04 -0.52
CA LYS A 488 -24.35 -2.21 -1.56
C LYS A 488 -25.12 -2.30 -2.88
N GLU A 489 -25.41 -1.17 -3.52
CA GLU A 489 -26.04 -1.16 -4.85
C GLU A 489 -25.03 -0.92 -5.99
N THR A 490 -23.84 -0.39 -5.69
CA THR A 490 -22.82 -0.01 -6.67
C THR A 490 -21.62 -0.98 -6.71
N ASN A 491 -21.14 -1.26 -7.93
CA ASN A 491 -19.92 -2.01 -8.20
C ASN A 491 -18.67 -1.13 -8.35
N GLU A 492 -18.77 0.19 -8.12
CA GLU A 492 -17.62 1.09 -8.26
C GLU A 492 -16.79 1.12 -6.96
N PRO A 493 -15.48 0.80 -7.01
CA PRO A 493 -14.65 0.75 -5.81
C PRO A 493 -14.24 2.16 -5.35
N ASP A 494 -14.73 2.60 -4.19
CA ASP A 494 -14.12 3.71 -3.44
C ASP A 494 -12.81 3.25 -2.79
N MET A 495 -11.69 3.43 -3.50
CA MET A 495 -10.39 2.95 -3.03
C MET A 495 -9.92 3.63 -1.72
N ILE A 496 -10.23 4.91 -1.51
CA ILE A 496 -9.78 5.60 -0.29
C ILE A 496 -10.65 5.19 0.90
N GLY A 497 -11.97 5.09 0.71
CA GLY A 497 -12.87 4.55 1.73
C GLY A 497 -12.48 3.12 2.12
N GLN A 498 -12.05 2.29 1.15
CA GLN A 498 -11.56 0.94 1.43
C GLN A 498 -10.25 0.91 2.24
N LEU A 499 -9.28 1.78 1.96
CA LEU A 499 -8.01 1.84 2.72
C LEU A 499 -8.19 2.36 4.15
N ARG A 500 -9.16 3.26 4.36
CA ARG A 500 -9.49 3.80 5.68
C ARG A 500 -10.35 2.82 6.47
N GLY A 501 -11.29 2.15 5.81
CA GLY A 501 -12.22 1.21 6.42
C GLY A 501 -13.26 1.86 7.34
N GLY A 502 -14.28 1.09 7.72
CA GLY A 502 -15.24 1.44 8.75
C GLY A 502 -14.64 1.38 10.16
N ARG A 503 -15.41 1.81 11.17
CA ARG A 503 -15.00 1.82 12.58
C ARG A 503 -16.02 1.09 13.44
N ILE A 504 -15.50 0.29 14.38
CA ILE A 504 -16.29 -0.27 15.47
C ILE A 504 -15.84 0.41 16.76
N MET A 505 -16.79 0.78 17.60
CA MET A 505 -16.51 1.22 18.96
C MET A 505 -17.48 0.55 19.93
N LEU A 506 -16.93 0.14 21.07
CA LEU A 506 -17.72 -0.41 22.16
C LEU A 506 -18.06 0.73 23.12
N ALA A 507 -19.34 1.11 23.17
CA ALA A 507 -19.91 1.84 24.30
C ALA A 507 -20.57 0.81 25.23
N ASP A 508 -20.59 1.06 26.54
CA ASP A 508 -21.03 0.12 27.59
C ASP A 508 -22.03 -0.99 27.15
N THR A 509 -23.18 -0.62 26.58
CA THR A 509 -24.20 -1.59 26.10
C THR A 509 -24.47 -1.56 24.59
N VAL A 510 -23.81 -0.67 23.83
CA VAL A 510 -24.07 -0.44 22.40
C VAL A 510 -22.76 -0.50 21.62
N VAL A 511 -22.73 -1.33 20.58
CA VAL A 511 -21.67 -1.36 19.58
C VAL A 511 -22.00 -0.32 18.51
N LEU A 512 -21.15 0.70 18.38
CA LEU A 512 -21.25 1.69 17.32
C LEU A 512 -20.54 1.13 16.07
N CYS A 513 -21.26 1.06 14.96
CA CYS A 513 -20.74 0.55 13.69
C CYS A 513 -20.83 1.65 12.64
N TRP A 514 -19.69 2.23 12.29
CA TRP A 514 -19.57 3.22 11.23
C TRP A 514 -19.07 2.53 9.96
N THR A 515 -19.90 2.48 8.92
CA THR A 515 -19.56 1.84 7.64
C THR A 515 -18.78 2.79 6.73
N VAL A 516 -18.09 2.22 5.74
CA VAL A 516 -17.32 2.97 4.73
C VAL A 516 -18.21 3.95 3.95
N ASP A 517 -19.49 3.63 3.78
CA ASP A 517 -20.47 4.47 3.09
C ASP A 517 -21.15 5.51 4.02
N ASN A 518 -20.54 5.80 5.17
CA ASN A 518 -20.96 6.83 6.12
C ASN A 518 -22.34 6.66 6.77
N LEU A 519 -22.80 5.41 6.86
CA LEU A 519 -23.88 5.03 7.76
C LEU A 519 -23.31 4.64 9.12
N LEU A 520 -23.89 5.23 10.17
CA LEU A 520 -23.59 4.91 11.56
C LEU A 520 -24.77 4.19 12.20
N PHE A 521 -24.50 3.04 12.80
CA PHE A 521 -25.48 2.23 13.51
C PHE A 521 -25.11 2.12 14.98
N GLY A 522 -26.11 2.21 15.85
CA GLY A 522 -26.02 1.75 17.23
C GLY A 522 -26.66 0.37 17.33
N VAL A 523 -25.89 -0.67 17.62
CA VAL A 523 -26.37 -2.05 17.80
C VAL A 523 -26.24 -2.44 19.26
N GLU A 524 -27.32 -2.90 19.89
CA GLU A 524 -27.25 -3.42 21.25
C GLU A 524 -26.41 -4.70 21.30
N ARG A 525 -25.33 -4.67 22.08
CA ARG A 525 -24.33 -5.73 22.11
C ARG A 525 -24.91 -7.12 22.41
N HIS A 526 -25.88 -7.19 23.31
CA HIS A 526 -26.38 -8.46 23.84
C HIS A 526 -27.55 -9.04 23.04
N SER A 527 -28.39 -8.18 22.46
CA SER A 527 -29.59 -8.58 21.73
C SER A 527 -29.39 -8.58 20.21
N GLY A 528 -28.33 -7.93 19.71
CA GLY A 528 -28.14 -7.64 18.29
C GLY A 528 -29.20 -6.69 17.72
N ARG A 529 -30.02 -6.06 18.58
CA ARG A 529 -31.10 -5.16 18.15
C ARG A 529 -30.53 -3.83 17.69
N PHE A 530 -31.09 -3.25 16.63
CA PHE A 530 -30.78 -1.88 16.27
C PHE A 530 -31.36 -0.90 17.30
N ALA A 531 -30.50 -0.15 17.99
CA ALA A 531 -30.91 0.94 18.86
C ALA A 531 -31.28 2.18 18.04
N TRP A 532 -30.49 2.50 17.01
CA TRP A 532 -30.68 3.63 16.11
C TRP A 532 -29.78 3.50 14.87
N LYS A 533 -30.06 4.31 13.85
CA LYS A 533 -29.20 4.53 12.69
C LYS A 533 -29.12 6.01 12.35
N LYS A 534 -28.03 6.42 11.73
CA LYS A 534 -27.80 7.81 11.32
C LYS A 534 -26.93 7.83 10.05
N GLN A 535 -27.42 8.47 9.00
CA GLN A 535 -26.56 8.90 7.89
C GLN A 535 -25.75 10.11 8.38
N LEU A 536 -24.44 10.04 8.27
CA LEU A 536 -23.58 11.20 8.49
C LEU A 536 -23.51 11.99 7.18
N ASP A 537 -23.81 13.29 7.25
CA ASP A 537 -23.71 14.18 6.08
C ASP A 537 -22.24 14.31 5.68
N SER A 538 -21.89 13.71 4.53
CA SER A 538 -20.72 14.08 3.74
C SER A 538 -20.93 15.54 3.35
N GLY A 539 -20.31 16.48 4.04
CA GLY A 539 -20.65 17.89 3.92
C GLY A 539 -20.43 18.44 2.52
N GLY A 540 -21.42 18.33 1.63
CA GLY A 540 -21.56 19.00 0.32
C GLY A 540 -20.52 18.71 -0.76
N GLU A 541 -19.28 18.40 -0.36
CA GLU A 541 -18.16 18.07 -1.20
C GLU A 541 -17.89 16.58 -1.05
N ILE A 542 -18.68 15.76 -1.76
CA ILE A 542 -18.10 14.53 -2.26
C ILE A 542 -16.89 15.01 -3.06
N PHE A 543 -15.68 14.79 -2.53
CA PHE A 543 -14.49 14.98 -3.32
C PHE A 543 -14.57 13.96 -4.44
N ILE A 544 -15.21 14.37 -5.54
CA ILE A 544 -15.20 13.63 -6.78
C ILE A 544 -13.72 13.58 -7.13
N TYR A 545 -13.10 12.41 -6.94
CA TYR A 545 -11.82 12.10 -7.56
C TYR A 545 -12.00 12.49 -9.01
N PRO A 546 -11.23 13.46 -9.55
CA PRO A 546 -11.38 13.86 -10.93
C PRO A 546 -11.24 12.58 -11.75
N ASP A 547 -12.35 12.19 -12.37
CA ASP A 547 -12.46 10.95 -13.12
C ASP A 547 -11.28 10.89 -14.09
N ASN A 548 -10.34 9.99 -13.80
CA ASN A 548 -9.03 9.94 -14.45
C ASN A 548 -9.14 9.63 -15.94
N GLN A 549 -10.35 9.37 -16.46
CA GLN A 549 -10.56 9.08 -17.87
C GLN A 549 -10.25 10.27 -18.80
N ASN A 550 -10.41 11.52 -18.36
CA ASN A 550 -10.24 12.69 -19.25
C ASN A 550 -8.94 13.50 -19.07
N ARG A 551 -8.13 13.22 -18.04
CA ARG A 551 -6.81 13.86 -17.87
C ARG A 551 -5.64 13.07 -18.48
N VAL A 552 -5.85 11.78 -18.78
CA VAL A 552 -4.86 10.89 -19.42
C VAL A 552 -4.39 11.40 -20.80
N PHE A 553 -5.19 12.23 -21.48
CA PHE A 553 -4.86 12.68 -22.83
C PHE A 553 -4.01 13.95 -22.93
N ARG A 554 -3.68 14.64 -21.83
CA ARG A 554 -2.92 15.90 -21.94
C ARG A 554 -1.70 16.07 -21.05
N ASP A 555 -1.50 15.22 -20.05
CA ASP A 555 -0.33 15.33 -19.16
C ASP A 555 0.51 14.06 -19.17
N THR A 556 1.52 14.05 -20.05
CA THR A 556 2.36 12.88 -20.29
C THR A 556 3.48 12.84 -19.26
N SER A 557 3.44 11.85 -18.36
CA SER A 557 4.60 11.29 -17.62
C SER A 557 5.23 12.07 -16.45
N GLN A 558 4.65 13.15 -15.92
CA GLN A 558 5.24 13.86 -14.76
C GLN A 558 4.66 13.47 -13.38
N ASN A 559 3.37 13.09 -13.26
CA ASN A 559 2.65 13.26 -11.98
C ASN A 559 1.95 12.03 -11.36
N GLN A 560 2.29 10.78 -11.71
CA GLN A 560 1.62 9.64 -11.04
C GLN A 560 2.00 9.51 -9.55
N PHE A 561 3.27 9.78 -9.20
CA PHE A 561 3.74 9.77 -7.80
C PHE A 561 3.20 10.97 -6.99
N SER A 562 3.18 12.18 -7.57
CA SER A 562 2.61 13.36 -6.90
C SER A 562 1.11 13.20 -6.69
N SER A 563 0.40 12.55 -7.62
CA SER A 563 -1.04 12.38 -7.52
C SER A 563 -1.49 11.53 -6.34
N PHE A 564 -0.67 10.58 -5.86
CA PHE A 564 -1.01 9.78 -4.67
C PHE A 564 -0.72 10.54 -3.36
N VAL A 565 0.41 11.24 -3.26
CA VAL A 565 0.73 12.12 -2.13
C VAL A 565 -0.31 13.24 -2.01
N GLU A 566 -0.73 13.85 -3.12
CA GLU A 566 -1.83 14.82 -3.19
C GLU A 566 -3.20 14.20 -2.80
N GLN A 567 -3.44 12.92 -3.11
CA GLN A 567 -4.67 12.20 -2.72
C GLN A 567 -4.70 11.82 -1.23
N LEU A 568 -3.54 11.56 -0.62
CA LEU A 568 -3.39 11.30 0.82
C LEU A 568 -3.30 12.59 1.64
N THR A 569 -3.06 13.72 0.98
CA THR A 569 -3.01 15.03 1.62
C THR A 569 -4.35 15.30 2.30
N PRO A 570 -4.38 15.57 3.61
CA PRO A 570 -5.62 15.78 4.34
C PRO A 570 -6.49 16.86 3.71
N GLY A 571 -5.94 17.92 3.11
CA GLY A 571 -6.74 19.05 2.63
C GLY A 571 -7.74 19.44 3.72
N ASP A 572 -9.03 19.47 3.38
CA ASP A 572 -10.13 19.74 4.32
C ASP A 572 -10.66 18.50 5.10
N ARG A 573 -10.03 17.32 4.98
CA ARG A 573 -10.39 16.03 5.64
C ARG A 573 -9.55 15.66 6.86
N TRP A 574 -10.14 14.97 7.84
CA TRP A 574 -9.40 14.44 9.00
C TRP A 574 -8.31 13.44 8.57
N PHE A 575 -7.13 13.56 9.18
CA PHE A 575 -5.97 12.70 8.94
C PHE A 575 -6.24 11.27 9.46
N ASP A 576 -6.75 11.18 10.68
CA ASP A 576 -7.15 9.93 11.32
C ASP A 576 -8.67 9.93 11.56
N PRO A 577 -9.46 9.25 10.71
CA PRO A 577 -10.88 9.09 10.96
C PRO A 577 -11.08 8.16 12.16
N GLY A 578 -11.44 8.76 13.30
CA GLY A 578 -11.66 8.07 14.56
C GLY A 578 -13.06 8.32 15.15
N CYS A 579 -13.50 7.40 16.00
CA CYS A 579 -14.46 7.68 17.08
C CYS A 579 -13.73 7.54 18.41
N LEU A 580 -13.96 8.47 19.33
CA LEU A 580 -13.58 8.33 20.74
C LEU A 580 -14.86 8.26 21.57
N VAL A 581 -14.99 7.24 22.42
CA VAL A 581 -16.17 7.04 23.26
C VAL A 581 -15.81 7.31 24.71
N GLN A 582 -16.60 8.18 25.35
CA GLN A 582 -16.73 8.21 26.80
C GLN A 582 -18.22 8.34 27.10
N THR A 583 -18.84 7.22 27.46
CA THR A 583 -20.28 7.13 27.66
C THR A 583 -20.79 8.26 28.57
N PRO A 584 -21.81 9.04 28.14
CA PRO A 584 -22.70 8.77 27.00
C PRO A 584 -22.32 9.42 25.67
N TYR A 585 -21.12 9.98 25.52
CA TYR A 585 -20.69 10.73 24.34
C TYR A 585 -19.78 9.89 23.43
N CYS A 586 -19.96 9.99 22.10
CA CYS A 586 -18.93 9.65 21.10
C CYS A 586 -18.58 10.90 20.30
N ILE A 587 -17.28 11.12 20.13
CA ILE A 587 -16.72 12.10 19.20
C ILE A 587 -16.39 11.39 17.90
N LEU A 588 -16.89 11.89 16.79
CA LEU A 588 -16.61 11.41 15.44
C LEU A 588 -15.83 12.44 14.64
N THR A 589 -14.87 11.94 13.85
CA THR A 589 -14.08 12.70 12.87
C THR A 589 -14.27 12.08 11.48
N PRO A 590 -15.40 12.37 10.78
CA PRO A 590 -15.74 11.69 9.54
C PRO A 590 -14.74 11.97 8.41
N ASP A 591 -14.31 10.93 7.70
CA ASP A 591 -13.27 11.01 6.67
C ASP A 591 -13.59 11.93 5.50
N ASN A 592 -14.88 12.09 5.19
CA ASN A 592 -15.40 12.92 4.11
C ASN A 592 -16.10 14.20 4.61
N SER A 593 -15.85 14.61 5.86
CA SER A 593 -16.46 15.81 6.45
C SER A 593 -15.42 16.67 7.15
N SER A 594 -15.50 17.98 6.96
CA SER A 594 -14.72 18.97 7.72
C SER A 594 -15.39 19.33 9.05
N THR A 595 -16.19 18.42 9.62
CA THR A 595 -16.96 18.63 10.86
C THR A 595 -16.56 17.61 11.93
N LEU A 596 -16.34 18.09 13.15
CA LEU A 596 -16.28 17.29 14.38
C LEU A 596 -17.70 17.13 14.91
N ILE A 597 -18.11 15.89 15.21
CA ILE A 597 -19.48 15.59 15.66
C ILE A 597 -19.41 14.95 17.04
N CYS A 598 -20.15 15.48 18.02
CA CYS A 598 -20.42 14.80 19.28
C CYS A 598 -21.86 14.26 19.26
N LEU A 599 -22.03 12.98 19.57
CA LEU A 599 -23.34 12.33 19.65
C LEU A 599 -23.53 11.59 20.96
N ASN A 600 -24.80 11.37 21.31
CA ASN A 600 -25.16 10.48 22.40
C ASN A 600 -25.16 9.02 21.91
N THR A 601 -24.35 8.16 22.54
CA THR A 601 -24.13 6.78 22.10
C THR A 601 -25.39 5.91 22.12
N TYR A 602 -26.39 6.27 22.93
CA TYR A 602 -27.61 5.48 23.10
C TYR A 602 -28.76 5.91 22.20
N THR A 603 -28.82 7.18 21.82
CA THR A 603 -29.91 7.72 21.00
C THR A 603 -29.49 8.06 19.58
N GLY A 604 -28.19 8.14 19.30
CA GLY A 604 -27.65 8.59 18.03
C GLY A 604 -27.89 10.08 17.75
N GLN A 605 -28.41 10.83 18.73
CA GLN A 605 -28.66 12.25 18.59
C GLN A 605 -27.36 13.04 18.68
N ILE A 606 -27.18 13.98 17.77
CA ILE A 606 -26.07 14.93 17.79
C ILE A 606 -26.28 15.87 18.99
N VAL A 607 -25.28 15.94 19.86
CA VAL A 607 -25.24 16.86 21.01
C VAL A 607 -24.76 18.22 20.53
N TRP A 608 -23.65 18.25 19.77
CA TRP A 608 -23.11 19.45 19.14
C TRP A 608 -22.23 19.07 17.94
N THR A 609 -21.96 20.05 17.08
CA THR A 609 -21.00 19.95 15.97
C THR A 609 -20.05 21.14 15.99
N ARG A 610 -18.85 20.97 15.42
CA ARG A 610 -17.84 22.01 15.34
C ARG A 610 -17.02 21.88 14.06
N ALA A 611 -16.65 23.00 13.43
CA ALA A 611 -15.79 22.97 12.25
C ALA A 611 -14.39 22.43 12.60
N ARG A 612 -13.83 21.60 11.71
CA ARG A 612 -12.49 20.99 11.83
C ARG A 612 -11.39 22.04 11.89
N LYS A 613 -11.46 23.10 11.08
CA LYS A 613 -10.38 24.07 10.90
C LYS A 613 -9.07 23.33 10.51
N ASP A 614 -7.97 23.58 11.22
CA ASP A 614 -6.64 22.98 11.04
C ASP A 614 -6.39 21.74 11.92
N PHE A 615 -7.41 21.23 12.63
CA PHE A 615 -7.25 20.04 13.45
C PHE A 615 -7.06 18.80 12.57
N LEU A 616 -6.02 18.01 12.84
CA LEU A 616 -5.65 16.80 12.11
C LEU A 616 -6.46 15.59 12.59
N TYR A 617 -6.61 15.41 13.91
CA TYR A 617 -7.31 14.28 14.53
C TYR A 617 -7.77 14.57 15.96
N ALA A 618 -8.67 13.71 16.47
CA ALA A 618 -9.04 13.64 17.88
C ALA A 618 -8.14 12.60 18.59
N ALA A 619 -7.42 13.06 19.61
CA ALA A 619 -6.31 12.31 20.23
C ALA A 619 -6.77 11.38 21.36
N CYS A 620 -7.40 11.94 22.38
CA CYS A 620 -7.86 11.20 23.56
C CYS A 620 -8.98 11.98 24.26
N ILE A 621 -9.68 11.30 25.17
CA ILE A 621 -10.59 11.93 26.12
C ILE A 621 -9.92 11.95 27.49
N HIS A 622 -9.96 13.10 28.16
CA HIS A 622 -9.47 13.28 29.53
C HIS A 622 -10.44 14.21 30.29
N GLN A 623 -10.94 13.76 31.44
CA GLN A 623 -11.83 14.54 32.32
C GLN A 623 -12.99 15.22 31.56
N ASP A 624 -13.82 14.42 30.88
CA ASP A 624 -15.00 14.89 30.12
C ASP A 624 -14.69 15.87 28.97
N ALA A 625 -13.44 15.90 28.50
CA ALA A 625 -13.03 16.70 27.36
C ALA A 625 -12.20 15.91 26.35
N VAL A 626 -12.42 16.17 25.06
CA VAL A 626 -11.65 15.61 23.95
C VAL A 626 -10.49 16.55 23.58
N LEU A 627 -9.29 15.99 23.49
CA LEU A 627 -8.12 16.68 22.98
C LEU A 627 -8.09 16.60 21.45
N LEU A 628 -8.00 17.76 20.79
CA LEU A 628 -7.82 17.90 19.36
C LEU A 628 -6.39 18.33 19.06
N VAL A 629 -5.75 17.63 18.13
CA VAL A 629 -4.40 17.94 17.66
C VAL A 629 -4.51 18.51 16.25
N GLY A 630 -3.96 19.69 16.02
CA GLY A 630 -3.88 20.35 14.72
C GLY A 630 -2.45 20.60 14.30
N GLU A 631 -2.27 21.11 13.07
CA GLU A 631 -0.94 21.35 12.50
C GLU A 631 -0.08 22.27 13.38
N ASN A 632 -0.70 23.31 13.92
CA ASN A 632 -0.01 24.37 14.66
C ASN A 632 -0.64 24.64 16.05
N ARG A 633 -1.61 23.83 16.48
CA ARG A 633 -2.27 24.04 17.77
C ARG A 633 -2.92 22.81 18.36
N LEU A 634 -3.10 22.83 19.68
CA LEU A 634 -3.91 21.89 20.44
C LEU A 634 -5.12 22.59 21.04
N ALA A 635 -6.25 21.88 21.15
CA ALA A 635 -7.42 22.37 21.87
C ALA A 635 -8.06 21.26 22.69
N LEU A 636 -8.48 21.57 23.91
CA LEU A 636 -9.24 20.67 24.76
C LEU A 636 -10.71 21.12 24.79
N VAL A 637 -11.63 20.25 24.38
CA VAL A 637 -13.03 20.58 24.10
C VAL A 637 -13.95 19.72 24.96
N LYS A 638 -14.84 20.32 25.74
CA LYS A 638 -15.76 19.60 26.61
C LYS A 638 -16.77 18.77 25.81
N LEU A 639 -16.98 17.53 26.24
CA LEU A 639 -17.92 16.60 25.59
C LEU A 639 -19.38 17.03 25.75
N GLN A 640 -19.70 17.73 26.84
CA GLN A 640 -21.07 18.13 27.16
C GLN A 640 -21.65 19.17 26.20
N ASP A 641 -20.85 20.18 25.82
CA ASP A 641 -21.35 21.37 25.10
C ASP A 641 -20.44 21.86 23.95
N GLY A 642 -19.26 21.26 23.76
CA GLY A 642 -18.32 21.65 22.70
C GLY A 642 -17.54 22.93 23.00
N SER A 643 -17.67 23.48 24.21
CA SER A 643 -16.89 24.62 24.69
C SER A 643 -15.45 24.22 25.02
N SER A 644 -14.57 25.22 25.15
CA SER A 644 -13.17 24.98 25.51
C SER A 644 -13.04 24.64 26.99
N ALA A 645 -12.26 23.59 27.31
CA ALA A 645 -11.92 23.23 28.69
C ALA A 645 -10.86 24.18 29.30
N TRP A 646 -10.07 24.85 28.45
CA TRP A 646 -9.05 25.82 28.87
C TRP A 646 -9.56 27.28 28.90
N GLY A 647 -10.88 27.50 28.86
CA GLY A 647 -11.52 28.82 28.83
C GLY A 647 -11.87 29.32 27.43
N ASP A 648 -12.65 30.40 27.32
CA ASP A 648 -13.52 30.79 26.18
C ASP A 648 -12.90 30.81 24.76
N THR A 649 -11.57 30.80 24.60
CA THR A 649 -10.92 30.76 23.28
C THR A 649 -9.53 30.11 23.29
N PHE A 650 -9.13 29.45 24.39
CA PHE A 650 -7.75 29.03 24.59
C PHE A 650 -7.38 27.80 23.73
N TYR A 651 -6.30 27.93 22.97
CA TYR A 651 -5.58 26.84 22.30
C TYR A 651 -4.09 26.97 22.62
N VAL A 652 -3.40 25.84 22.69
CA VAL A 652 -1.95 25.82 22.90
C VAL A 652 -1.27 25.86 21.53
N ASN A 653 -0.41 26.85 21.29
CA ASN A 653 0.29 27.05 20.01
C ASN A 653 1.51 26.09 19.90
N LEU A 654 1.62 25.38 18.78
CA LEU A 654 2.70 24.45 18.44
C LEU A 654 3.69 25.01 17.39
N GLU A 655 3.46 26.18 16.79
CA GLU A 655 4.31 26.74 15.70
C GLU A 655 5.80 26.76 16.04
N SER A 656 6.15 26.97 17.31
CA SER A 656 7.56 26.98 17.74
C SER A 656 8.16 25.58 17.94
N TYR A 657 7.37 24.51 17.88
CA TYR A 657 7.74 23.13 18.24
C TYR A 657 7.76 22.15 17.06
N GLY A 658 7.44 22.59 15.85
CA GLY A 658 7.32 21.71 14.68
C GLY A 658 5.91 21.12 14.54
N ALA A 659 5.64 20.55 13.36
CA ALA A 659 4.34 19.95 13.06
C ALA A 659 4.25 18.55 13.69
N PRO A 660 3.07 18.11 14.17
CA PRO A 660 2.90 16.75 14.67
C PRO A 660 3.28 15.68 13.63
N SER A 661 4.12 14.71 14.00
CA SER A 661 4.61 13.64 13.12
C SER A 661 4.05 12.25 13.44
N GLY A 662 3.17 12.13 14.42
CA GLY A 662 2.49 10.89 14.75
C GLY A 662 1.44 11.07 15.85
N ARG A 663 0.72 9.98 16.16
CA ARG A 663 -0.26 9.93 17.24
C ARG A 663 0.45 9.88 18.59
N GLY A 664 0.12 10.81 19.47
CA GLY A 664 0.62 10.87 20.85
C GLY A 664 -0.14 9.96 21.83
N VAL A 665 0.34 9.92 23.08
CA VAL A 665 -0.19 9.09 24.18
C VAL A 665 -0.54 9.93 25.40
N LEU A 666 -1.54 9.48 26.17
CA LEU A 666 -1.88 10.06 27.47
C LEU A 666 -1.08 9.34 28.57
N VAL A 667 -0.27 10.09 29.32
CA VAL A 667 0.57 9.62 30.43
C VAL A 667 0.30 10.51 31.64
N ASP A 668 -0.37 9.98 32.68
CA ASP A 668 -0.58 10.66 33.97
C ASP A 668 -1.07 12.13 33.87
N GLY A 669 -2.04 12.38 32.98
CA GLY A 669 -2.59 13.74 32.76
C GLY A 669 -1.75 14.64 31.85
N PHE A 670 -0.67 14.10 31.27
CA PHE A 670 0.09 14.72 30.19
C PHE A 670 -0.24 14.03 28.86
N TYR A 671 -0.42 14.80 27.80
CA TYR A 671 -0.41 14.28 26.45
C TYR A 671 1.00 14.43 25.86
N VAL A 672 1.64 13.31 25.53
CA VAL A 672 2.97 13.28 24.91
C VAL A 672 2.80 13.12 23.42
N LEU A 673 3.39 14.01 22.62
CA LEU A 673 3.27 14.07 21.17
C LEU A 673 4.64 14.16 20.49
N THR A 674 4.77 13.60 19.29
CA THR A 674 5.97 13.68 18.45
C THR A 674 5.85 14.73 17.36
N THR A 675 6.99 15.32 16.97
CA THR A 675 7.06 16.32 15.90
C THR A 675 8.02 15.93 14.79
N ASP A 676 7.85 16.57 13.63
CA ASP A 676 8.69 16.39 12.44
C ASP A 676 10.15 16.84 12.64
N ASP A 677 10.42 17.66 13.65
CA ASP A 677 11.77 18.02 14.13
C ASP A 677 12.42 16.93 15.00
N GLY A 678 11.71 15.85 15.33
CA GLY A 678 12.22 14.77 16.18
C GLY A 678 12.16 15.09 17.68
N ASP A 679 11.19 15.91 18.08
CA ASP A 679 10.94 16.27 19.48
C ASP A 679 9.82 15.39 20.09
N LEU A 680 9.91 15.13 21.40
CA LEU A 680 8.79 14.77 22.26
C LEU A 680 8.29 16.02 22.99
N ILE A 681 7.03 16.40 22.77
CA ILE A 681 6.34 17.45 23.50
C ILE A 681 5.42 16.80 24.53
N SER A 682 5.68 17.05 25.81
CA SER A 682 4.76 16.71 26.90
C SER A 682 3.88 17.91 27.22
N VAL A 683 2.56 17.76 27.10
CA VAL A 683 1.56 18.82 27.33
C VAL A 683 0.72 18.47 28.55
N ARG A 684 0.77 19.27 29.61
CA ARG A 684 -0.09 19.07 30.78
C ARG A 684 -1.52 19.47 30.44
N LEU A 685 -2.46 18.54 30.54
CA LEU A 685 -3.85 18.80 30.13
C LEU A 685 -4.62 19.72 31.07
N ALA A 686 -4.18 19.88 32.32
CA ALA A 686 -4.83 20.75 33.29
C ALA A 686 -4.71 22.25 32.95
N ASP A 687 -3.58 22.69 32.39
CA ASP A 687 -3.25 24.11 32.18
C ASP A 687 -2.64 24.43 30.80
N GLY A 688 -2.35 23.41 29.99
CA GLY A 688 -1.75 23.55 28.66
C GLY A 688 -0.24 23.83 28.67
N GLN A 689 0.44 23.74 29.82
CA GLN A 689 1.90 23.93 29.86
C GLN A 689 2.64 22.81 29.12
N MET A 690 3.74 23.16 28.44
CA MET A 690 4.50 22.22 27.61
C MET A 690 5.96 22.12 28.03
N LYS A 691 6.54 20.92 27.85
CA LYS A 691 7.97 20.65 27.94
C LYS A 691 8.42 19.90 26.69
N ARG A 692 9.55 20.31 26.12
CA ARG A 692 10.18 19.68 24.95
C ARG A 692 11.36 18.81 25.38
N GLN A 693 11.53 17.66 24.71
CA GLN A 693 12.76 16.88 24.69
C GLN A 693 13.13 16.60 23.23
N SER A 694 14.34 16.95 22.82
CA SER A 694 14.81 16.81 21.43
C SER A 694 15.76 15.64 21.28
N PHE A 695 15.59 14.82 20.23
CA PHE A 695 16.40 13.63 20.00
C PHE A 695 17.19 13.66 18.68
N GLY A 696 16.82 14.51 17.73
CA GLY A 696 17.57 14.72 16.48
C GLY A 696 17.40 13.61 15.43
N TYR A 697 16.38 12.76 15.57
CA TYR A 697 15.98 11.76 14.59
C TYR A 697 14.46 11.65 14.52
N GLY A 698 13.95 11.09 13.42
CA GLY A 698 12.52 11.06 13.12
C GLY A 698 11.71 10.18 14.06
N LEU A 699 10.83 10.79 14.86
CA LEU A 699 9.84 10.10 15.70
C LEU A 699 8.46 10.05 15.00
N GLY A 700 7.61 9.12 15.43
CA GLY A 700 6.26 8.93 14.90
C GLY A 700 5.26 8.51 15.96
N ASN A 701 4.37 7.57 15.65
CA ASN A 701 3.27 7.14 16.51
C ASN A 701 3.79 6.57 17.85
N LEU A 702 3.20 7.00 18.96
CA LEU A 702 3.61 6.61 20.31
C LEU A 702 2.72 5.51 20.89
N ALA A 703 3.31 4.63 21.69
CA ALA A 703 2.60 3.74 22.62
C ALA A 703 3.30 3.76 24.00
N TYR A 704 2.52 3.73 25.08
CA TYR A 704 3.04 3.81 26.45
C TYR A 704 2.33 2.81 27.36
N GLU A 705 3.10 2.10 28.16
CA GLU A 705 2.62 1.17 29.17
C GLU A 705 3.71 0.97 30.23
N ASN A 706 3.33 0.93 31.51
CA ASN A 706 4.22 0.58 32.63
C ASN A 706 5.57 1.31 32.64
N GLY A 707 5.61 2.61 32.31
CA GLY A 707 6.83 3.43 32.34
C GLY A 707 7.70 3.36 31.08
N PHE A 708 7.35 2.48 30.13
CA PHE A 708 8.02 2.37 28.83
C PHE A 708 7.23 3.10 27.75
N LEU A 709 7.94 3.91 26.97
CA LEU A 709 7.39 4.62 25.82
C LEU A 709 8.08 4.09 24.57
N VAL A 710 7.33 3.83 23.51
CA VAL A 710 7.88 3.51 22.20
C VAL A 710 7.38 4.50 21.17
N SER A 711 8.21 4.81 20.17
CA SER A 711 7.85 5.63 19.02
C SER A 711 8.12 4.86 17.74
N GLN A 712 7.11 4.70 16.90
CA GLN A 712 7.23 4.10 15.58
C GLN A 712 7.08 5.19 14.50
N SER A 713 8.19 5.53 13.84
CA SER A 713 8.19 6.32 12.61
C SER A 713 8.09 5.40 11.38
N PRO A 714 7.92 5.97 10.17
CA PRO A 714 7.96 5.18 8.93
C PRO A 714 9.26 4.40 8.70
N THR A 715 10.36 4.80 9.34
CA THR A 715 11.69 4.21 9.14
C THR A 715 12.20 3.44 10.35
N GLN A 716 11.80 3.79 11.58
CA GLN A 716 12.38 3.23 12.80
C GLN A 716 11.36 3.08 13.93
N LEU A 717 11.56 2.07 14.77
CA LEU A 717 10.96 1.93 16.10
C LEU A 717 12.00 2.30 17.15
N VAL A 718 11.67 3.19 18.09
CA VAL A 718 12.57 3.66 19.14
C VAL A 718 11.94 3.43 20.50
N GLY A 719 12.66 2.79 21.42
CA GLY A 719 12.23 2.56 22.79
C GLY A 719 12.81 3.58 23.76
N PHE A 720 12.01 3.99 24.74
CA PHE A 720 12.37 4.92 25.80
C PHE A 720 11.93 4.38 27.18
N THR A 721 12.65 4.81 28.22
CA THR A 721 12.29 4.57 29.62
C THR A 721 12.10 5.89 30.38
N SER A 722 11.35 5.85 31.49
CA SER A 722 11.13 6.98 32.38
C SER A 722 12.11 7.01 33.57
N ASP A 723 12.34 8.20 34.14
CA ASP A 723 13.28 8.44 35.25
C ASP A 723 13.04 7.54 36.49
N GLU A 724 11.79 7.17 36.79
CA GLU A 724 11.46 6.32 37.95
C GLU A 724 11.95 4.86 37.77
N GLN A 725 12.09 4.39 36.54
CA GLN A 725 12.46 3.01 36.20
C GLN A 725 13.97 2.82 36.02
N VAL A 726 14.68 3.88 35.60
CA VAL A 726 16.16 3.91 35.51
C VAL A 726 16.81 3.54 36.85
N TRP A 727 16.17 3.86 37.98
CA TRP A 727 16.66 3.50 39.32
C TRP A 727 16.29 2.09 39.77
N ALA A 728 15.32 1.43 39.14
CA ALA A 728 14.96 0.02 39.43
C ALA A 728 15.80 -0.97 38.58
N ASP A 729 16.10 -0.63 37.32
CA ASP A 729 16.84 -1.52 36.41
C ASP A 729 18.37 -1.40 36.50
N SER A 730 18.89 -0.35 37.14
CA SER A 730 20.33 -0.23 37.43
C SER A 730 20.90 -1.36 38.31
N THR A 731 20.04 -2.24 38.86
CA THR A 731 20.39 -3.48 39.56
C THR A 731 20.37 -4.77 38.72
N LEU A 732 20.05 -4.73 37.42
CA LEU A 732 19.97 -5.93 36.56
C LEU A 732 20.96 -5.96 35.38
N ALA A 733 21.99 -5.10 35.40
CA ALA A 733 23.13 -5.23 34.48
C ALA A 733 24.19 -6.20 35.03
N VAL A 734 23.93 -7.51 34.98
CA VAL A 734 24.98 -8.55 35.04
C VAL A 734 24.62 -9.71 34.11
N SER A 735 25.32 -9.81 32.98
CA SER A 735 26.11 -11.00 32.63
C SER A 735 26.81 -10.78 31.28
N THR A 736 27.98 -10.14 31.32
CA THR A 736 29.00 -10.34 30.29
C THR A 736 30.00 -11.36 30.82
N ASP A 737 29.55 -12.62 30.90
CA ASP A 737 30.47 -13.76 30.99
C ASP A 737 30.53 -14.41 29.61
N ASN A 738 31.61 -14.14 28.88
CA ASN A 738 32.32 -15.19 28.16
C ASN A 738 33.71 -14.70 27.79
N ALA A 739 34.67 -15.07 28.65
CA ALA A 739 36.08 -15.11 28.33
C ALA A 739 36.43 -16.48 27.71
N ALA A 740 37.17 -16.43 26.60
CA ALA A 740 37.98 -17.50 26.01
C ALA A 740 37.27 -18.76 25.47
N ALA A 741 36.49 -18.59 24.39
CA ALA A 741 36.36 -19.62 23.35
C ALA A 741 37.25 -19.21 22.17
N SER A 742 37.90 -20.17 21.50
CA SER A 742 38.60 -19.85 20.24
C SER A 742 37.59 -19.35 19.19
N GLU A 743 38.05 -18.50 18.27
CA GLU A 743 37.17 -17.90 17.25
C GLU A 743 36.46 -18.98 16.40
N ASP A 744 37.12 -20.10 16.14
CA ASP A 744 36.55 -21.28 15.46
C ASP A 744 35.45 -21.99 16.28
N GLU A 745 35.60 -22.09 17.61
CA GLU A 745 34.58 -22.65 18.49
C GLU A 745 33.36 -21.72 18.57
N ARG A 746 33.58 -20.39 18.56
CA ARG A 746 32.49 -19.41 18.50
C ARG A 746 31.73 -19.51 17.17
N ILE A 747 32.42 -19.60 16.05
CA ILE A 747 31.79 -19.75 14.71
C ILE A 747 30.98 -21.05 14.64
N THR A 748 31.53 -22.15 15.16
CA THR A 748 30.83 -23.45 15.18
C THR A 748 29.54 -23.37 16.00
N LEU A 749 29.60 -22.76 17.19
CA LEU A 749 28.43 -22.56 18.04
C LEU A 749 27.35 -21.70 17.36
N LEU A 750 27.76 -20.60 16.73
CA LEU A 750 26.84 -19.72 16.02
C LEU A 750 26.18 -20.44 14.82
N VAL A 751 26.94 -21.24 14.07
CA VAL A 751 26.40 -22.04 12.96
C VAL A 751 25.38 -23.08 13.44
N GLU A 752 25.59 -23.71 14.60
CA GLU A 752 24.59 -24.58 15.22
C GLU A 752 23.35 -23.81 15.68
N GLN A 753 23.54 -22.61 16.23
CA GLN A 753 22.47 -21.74 16.71
C GLN A 753 21.59 -21.17 15.59
N LEU A 754 22.04 -21.17 14.32
CA LEU A 754 21.16 -20.91 13.17
C LEU A 754 19.98 -21.89 13.10
N GLY A 755 20.09 -23.07 13.71
CA GLY A 755 19.03 -24.08 13.82
C GLY A 755 18.36 -24.14 15.19
N ALA A 756 18.58 -23.16 16.07
CA ALA A 756 18.02 -23.14 17.42
C ALA A 756 16.49 -23.15 17.41
N VAL A 757 15.86 -23.66 18.48
CA VAL A 757 14.39 -23.74 18.58
C VAL A 757 13.77 -22.35 18.74
N ARG A 758 14.42 -21.46 19.50
CA ARG A 758 13.97 -20.07 19.70
C ARG A 758 14.40 -19.20 18.52
N PHE A 759 13.46 -18.42 18.01
CA PHE A 759 13.73 -17.48 16.91
C PHE A 759 14.84 -16.48 17.27
N GLN A 760 14.83 -15.97 18.51
CA GLN A 760 15.84 -15.04 19.01
C GLN A 760 17.28 -15.58 18.90
N ASP A 761 17.50 -16.85 19.23
CA ASP A 761 18.82 -17.47 19.17
C ASP A 761 19.29 -17.62 17.71
N ARG A 762 18.36 -17.87 16.78
CA ARG A 762 18.64 -17.94 15.34
C ARG A 762 19.03 -16.57 14.77
N GLU A 763 18.27 -15.53 15.08
CA GLU A 763 18.54 -14.17 14.60
C GLU A 763 19.85 -13.61 15.17
N ALA A 764 20.10 -13.80 16.46
CA ALA A 764 21.35 -13.38 17.09
C ALA A 764 22.56 -14.08 16.45
N ALA A 765 22.44 -15.39 16.18
CA ALA A 765 23.50 -16.15 15.52
C ALA A 765 23.74 -15.69 14.08
N GLU A 766 22.67 -15.43 13.31
CA GLU A 766 22.75 -14.89 11.96
C GLU A 766 23.46 -13.54 11.93
N GLN A 767 23.12 -12.64 12.85
CA GLN A 767 23.71 -11.30 12.90
C GLN A 767 25.18 -11.33 13.35
N ASP A 768 25.52 -12.14 14.34
CA ASP A 768 26.91 -12.34 14.77
C ASP A 768 27.77 -12.95 13.65
N LEU A 769 27.23 -13.90 12.87
CA LEU A 769 27.93 -14.49 11.72
C LEU A 769 28.13 -13.50 10.57
N ILE A 770 27.18 -12.60 10.34
CA ILE A 770 27.35 -11.50 9.37
C ILE A 770 28.46 -10.56 9.83
N VAL A 771 28.49 -10.20 11.11
CA VAL A 771 29.54 -9.32 11.69
C VAL A 771 30.92 -9.97 11.62
N LEU A 772 31.02 -11.28 11.85
CA LEU A 772 32.27 -12.03 11.73
C LEU A 772 32.79 -12.06 10.28
N GLY A 773 31.91 -11.86 9.29
CA GLY A 773 32.29 -11.71 7.89
C GLY A 773 33.12 -12.88 7.38
N ASP A 774 34.19 -12.57 6.63
CA ASP A 774 34.99 -13.56 5.88
C ASP A 774 35.56 -14.69 6.77
N VAL A 775 35.74 -14.46 8.06
CA VAL A 775 36.23 -15.46 9.04
C VAL A 775 35.23 -16.62 9.20
N ALA A 776 33.92 -16.36 9.09
CA ALA A 776 32.88 -17.39 9.21
C ALA A 776 32.55 -18.10 7.89
N ALA A 777 33.14 -17.68 6.76
CA ALA A 777 32.70 -18.09 5.42
C ALA A 777 32.85 -19.60 5.14
N GLU A 778 33.91 -20.24 5.62
CA GLU A 778 34.14 -21.68 5.39
C GLU A 778 33.18 -22.55 6.19
N ALA A 779 32.92 -22.18 7.45
CA ALA A 779 31.93 -22.85 8.30
C ALA A 779 30.51 -22.69 7.73
N LEU A 780 30.17 -21.50 7.25
CA LEU A 780 28.88 -21.23 6.59
C LEU A 780 28.71 -22.00 5.28
N ARG A 781 29.76 -22.16 4.46
CA ARG A 781 29.69 -23.00 3.24
C ARG A 781 29.43 -24.47 3.59
N THR A 782 30.09 -24.97 4.64
CA THR A 782 29.86 -26.32 5.14
C THR A 782 28.43 -26.48 5.67
N ALA A 783 27.92 -25.48 6.39
CA ALA A 783 26.56 -25.45 6.92
C ALA A 783 25.48 -25.37 5.82
N ALA A 784 25.76 -24.66 4.73
CA ALA A 784 24.88 -24.52 3.56
C ALA A 784 24.59 -25.86 2.85
N ASP A 785 25.43 -26.87 3.04
CA ASP A 785 25.28 -28.24 2.54
C ASP A 785 24.93 -29.26 3.65
N GLY A 786 24.69 -28.77 4.88
CA GLY A 786 24.39 -29.60 6.05
C GLY A 786 23.00 -30.25 6.03
N PRO A 787 22.71 -31.19 6.96
CA PRO A 787 21.45 -31.93 6.98
C PRO A 787 20.24 -31.10 7.48
N ASN A 788 20.45 -30.07 8.31
CA ASN A 788 19.38 -29.23 8.86
C ASN A 788 18.91 -28.17 7.83
N LEU A 789 17.62 -28.19 7.46
CA LEU A 789 17.05 -27.30 6.45
C LEU A 789 17.13 -25.82 6.84
N GLU A 790 16.87 -25.49 8.10
CA GLU A 790 16.89 -24.12 8.61
C GLU A 790 18.30 -23.53 8.54
N VAL A 791 19.28 -24.30 9.05
CA VAL A 791 20.71 -23.94 8.99
C VAL A 791 21.16 -23.76 7.54
N ARG A 792 20.76 -24.64 6.61
CA ARG A 792 21.09 -24.50 5.19
C ARG A 792 20.57 -23.20 4.59
N ILE A 793 19.30 -22.87 4.84
CA ILE A 793 18.66 -21.68 4.26
C ILE A 793 19.35 -20.42 4.78
N ARG A 794 19.52 -20.30 6.10
CA ARG A 794 20.15 -19.14 6.74
C ARG A 794 21.63 -19.02 6.35
N ALA A 795 22.40 -20.10 6.38
CA ALA A 795 23.80 -20.07 5.96
C ALA A 795 23.96 -19.61 4.50
N ARG A 796 23.08 -20.04 3.58
CA ARG A 796 23.08 -19.56 2.19
C ARG A 796 22.71 -18.09 2.08
N ARG A 797 21.78 -17.60 2.90
CA ARG A 797 21.40 -16.20 2.97
C ARG A 797 22.56 -15.33 3.47
N ILE A 798 23.21 -15.73 4.56
CA ILE A 798 24.38 -15.05 5.12
C ILE A 798 25.52 -14.99 4.10
N LEU A 799 25.83 -16.12 3.44
CA LEU A 799 26.84 -16.16 2.37
C LEU A 799 26.50 -15.24 1.19
N LYS A 800 25.21 -15.06 0.86
CA LYS A 800 24.77 -14.11 -0.17
C LYS A 800 25.04 -12.66 0.26
N ILE A 801 24.68 -12.31 1.50
CA ILE A 801 24.91 -10.97 2.08
C ILE A 801 26.41 -10.66 2.14
N MET A 802 27.21 -11.55 2.74
CA MET A 802 28.67 -11.40 2.81
C MET A 802 29.31 -11.28 1.42
N GLY A 803 28.80 -12.01 0.43
CA GLY A 803 29.25 -11.92 -0.96
C GLY A 803 28.99 -10.55 -1.58
N GLN A 804 27.88 -9.89 -1.25
CA GLN A 804 27.55 -8.54 -1.72
C GLN A 804 28.46 -7.49 -1.07
N ASP A 805 28.72 -7.59 0.24
CA ASP A 805 29.61 -6.67 0.95
C ASP A 805 31.08 -6.80 0.49
N ALA A 806 31.54 -8.03 0.26
CA ALA A 806 32.86 -8.28 -0.30
C ALA A 806 32.99 -7.73 -1.74
N LEU A 807 31.94 -7.86 -2.55
CA LEU A 807 31.88 -7.32 -3.90
C LEU A 807 31.94 -5.78 -3.89
N SER A 808 31.15 -5.13 -3.04
CA SER A 808 31.14 -3.67 -2.86
C SER A 808 32.52 -3.14 -2.43
N ARG A 809 33.19 -3.81 -1.48
CA ARG A 809 34.57 -3.46 -1.05
C ARG A 809 35.58 -3.60 -2.19
N ARG A 810 35.53 -4.69 -2.97
CA ARG A 810 36.43 -4.91 -4.12
C ARG A 810 36.22 -3.87 -5.22
N ILE A 811 34.98 -3.47 -5.48
CA ILE A 811 34.67 -2.41 -6.45
C ILE A 811 35.15 -1.05 -5.94
N ALA A 812 34.96 -0.72 -4.66
CA ALA A 812 35.48 0.52 -4.08
C ALA A 812 37.01 0.60 -4.18
N GLN A 813 37.71 -0.49 -3.84
CA GLN A 813 39.16 -0.59 -4.02
C GLN A 813 39.56 -0.46 -5.49
N PHE A 814 38.81 -1.06 -6.41
CA PHE A 814 39.06 -0.95 -7.85
C PHE A 814 38.91 0.48 -8.38
N MET A 815 37.97 1.26 -7.83
CA MET A 815 37.81 2.66 -8.21
C MET A 815 38.99 3.54 -7.76
N GLU A 816 39.65 3.18 -6.65
CA GLU A 816 40.83 3.87 -6.13
C GLU A 816 42.13 3.41 -6.82
N ASP A 817 42.37 2.10 -6.85
CA ASP A 817 43.52 1.46 -7.49
C ASP A 817 43.07 0.24 -8.33
N PRO A 818 42.86 0.42 -9.65
CA PRO A 818 42.29 -0.61 -10.51
C PRO A 818 43.23 -1.80 -10.74
N ASP A 819 44.54 -1.61 -10.57
CA ASP A 819 45.52 -2.69 -10.76
C ASP A 819 45.75 -3.48 -9.47
N ALA A 820 45.48 -2.90 -8.28
CA ALA A 820 45.55 -3.60 -6.99
C ALA A 820 44.31 -4.47 -6.69
N ALA A 821 43.11 -4.08 -7.16
CA ALA A 821 41.85 -4.76 -6.81
C ALA A 821 41.59 -6.11 -7.52
N ASN A 822 42.38 -6.44 -8.56
CA ASN A 822 42.35 -7.72 -9.27
C ASN A 822 40.92 -8.21 -9.65
N LEU A 823 40.14 -7.37 -10.33
CA LEU A 823 38.84 -7.76 -10.86
C LEU A 823 38.99 -8.59 -12.15
N ALA A 824 38.29 -9.73 -12.21
CA ALA A 824 38.36 -10.64 -13.34
C ALA A 824 37.88 -9.98 -14.65
N GLY A 825 38.71 -10.05 -15.70
CA GLY A 825 38.42 -9.45 -16.99
C GLY A 825 38.89 -8.00 -17.16
N TRP A 826 39.33 -7.33 -16.09
CA TRP A 826 39.75 -5.92 -16.16
C TRP A 826 40.95 -5.73 -17.08
N THR A 827 41.99 -6.57 -16.95
CA THR A 827 43.20 -6.47 -17.79
C THR A 827 42.85 -6.51 -19.27
N GLN A 828 42.01 -7.46 -19.70
CA GLN A 828 41.58 -7.59 -21.09
C GLN A 828 40.69 -6.43 -21.53
N PHE A 829 39.78 -5.97 -20.66
CA PHE A 829 38.92 -4.83 -20.95
C PHE A 829 39.73 -3.54 -21.13
N ARG A 830 40.68 -3.29 -20.22
CA ARG A 830 41.60 -2.16 -20.24
C ARG A 830 42.44 -2.12 -21.52
N ASP A 831 43.00 -3.27 -21.91
CA ASP A 831 43.85 -3.37 -23.09
C ASP A 831 43.08 -3.11 -24.40
N TRP A 832 41.76 -3.28 -24.40
CA TRP A 832 40.90 -3.06 -25.57
C TRP A 832 40.20 -1.71 -25.61
N PHE A 833 39.83 -1.15 -24.45
CA PHE A 833 38.93 0.02 -24.39
C PHE A 833 39.54 1.22 -23.64
N GLY A 834 40.69 1.05 -22.99
CA GLY A 834 41.38 2.11 -22.24
C GLY A 834 41.20 2.02 -20.72
N LYS A 835 41.83 2.95 -20.00
CA LYS A 835 41.92 2.94 -18.53
C LYS A 835 41.42 4.23 -17.86
N ASP A 836 40.72 5.08 -18.59
CA ASP A 836 40.25 6.36 -18.04
C ASP A 836 39.09 6.13 -17.08
N THR A 837 38.69 7.19 -16.37
CA THR A 837 37.66 7.11 -15.32
C THR A 837 36.34 6.54 -15.86
N ALA A 838 35.96 6.89 -17.09
CA ALA A 838 34.74 6.36 -17.72
C ALA A 838 34.80 4.85 -17.95
N GLN A 839 35.93 4.31 -18.43
CA GLN A 839 36.13 2.87 -18.65
C GLN A 839 36.18 2.09 -17.35
N ARG A 840 36.79 2.66 -16.29
CA ARG A 840 36.78 2.06 -14.96
C ARG A 840 35.36 2.01 -14.40
N SER A 841 34.66 3.15 -14.39
CA SER A 841 33.27 3.21 -13.90
C SER A 841 32.37 2.24 -14.65
N PHE A 842 32.45 2.20 -15.97
CA PHE A 842 31.62 1.30 -16.77
C PHE A 842 31.94 -0.18 -16.53
N PHE A 843 33.23 -0.53 -16.38
CA PHE A 843 33.62 -1.89 -16.03
C PHE A 843 33.16 -2.28 -14.61
N ALA A 844 33.18 -1.34 -13.66
CA ALA A 844 32.62 -1.56 -12.33
C ALA A 844 31.11 -1.84 -12.39
N GLU A 845 30.35 -1.12 -13.23
CA GLU A 845 28.92 -1.40 -13.46
C GLU A 845 28.68 -2.77 -14.10
N MET A 846 29.51 -3.17 -15.09
CA MET A 846 29.48 -4.54 -15.64
C MET A 846 29.71 -5.60 -14.56
N TYR A 847 30.61 -5.34 -13.61
CA TYR A 847 30.95 -6.25 -12.52
C TYR A 847 29.91 -6.27 -11.40
N LYS A 848 29.24 -5.15 -11.12
CA LYS A 848 28.06 -5.12 -10.23
C LYS A 848 26.91 -5.95 -10.81
N ALA A 849 26.61 -5.75 -12.09
CA ALA A 849 25.50 -6.40 -12.77
C ALA A 849 25.72 -7.91 -12.93
N GLU A 850 26.94 -8.34 -13.26
CA GLU A 850 27.22 -9.71 -13.69
C GLU A 850 28.57 -10.26 -13.17
N SER A 851 28.90 -10.01 -11.89
CA SER A 851 30.12 -10.49 -11.21
C SER A 851 30.38 -11.99 -11.44
N ARG A 852 29.35 -12.82 -11.32
CA ARG A 852 29.43 -14.27 -11.52
C ARG A 852 29.91 -14.65 -12.92
N LEU A 853 29.47 -13.93 -13.95
CA LEU A 853 29.89 -14.18 -15.32
C LEU A 853 31.34 -13.77 -15.55
N LEU A 854 31.73 -12.62 -14.99
CA LEU A 854 33.10 -12.10 -15.12
C LEU A 854 34.10 -12.94 -14.31
N ASP A 855 33.76 -13.37 -13.10
CA ASP A 855 34.60 -14.27 -12.30
C ASP A 855 34.76 -15.65 -12.96
N ALA A 856 33.75 -16.12 -13.68
CA ALA A 856 33.86 -17.36 -14.45
C ALA A 856 34.91 -17.28 -15.57
N LEU A 857 35.22 -16.09 -16.11
CA LEU A 857 36.31 -15.91 -17.09
C LEU A 857 37.66 -16.34 -16.54
N GLN A 858 37.93 -16.02 -15.28
CA GLN A 858 39.22 -16.28 -14.64
C GLN A 858 39.24 -17.61 -13.91
N ASN A 859 38.16 -17.95 -13.21
CA ASN A 859 38.14 -19.08 -12.28
C ASN A 859 37.61 -20.38 -12.90
N SER A 860 36.87 -20.31 -14.01
CA SER A 860 36.24 -21.49 -14.63
C SER A 860 36.02 -21.32 -16.15
N PRO A 861 37.08 -21.05 -16.93
CA PRO A 861 36.97 -20.74 -18.35
C PRO A 861 36.25 -21.83 -19.17
N ASP A 862 36.42 -23.10 -18.81
CA ASP A 862 35.77 -24.23 -19.51
C ASP A 862 34.24 -24.27 -19.33
N ARG A 863 33.70 -23.60 -18.30
CA ARG A 863 32.25 -23.62 -17.99
C ARG A 863 31.53 -22.36 -18.42
N ILE A 864 32.25 -21.38 -18.97
CA ILE A 864 31.70 -20.03 -19.16
C ILE A 864 30.50 -19.99 -20.11
N THR A 865 30.54 -20.75 -21.20
CA THR A 865 29.41 -20.88 -22.14
C THR A 865 28.19 -21.50 -21.47
N THR A 866 28.39 -22.46 -20.56
CA THR A 866 27.30 -23.09 -19.81
C THR A 866 26.67 -22.10 -18.83
N VAL A 867 27.50 -21.34 -18.10
CA VAL A 867 27.02 -20.34 -17.13
C VAL A 867 26.31 -19.20 -17.85
N ALA A 868 26.87 -18.70 -18.96
CA ALA A 868 26.29 -17.62 -19.76
C ALA A 868 24.97 -18.05 -20.43
N ASN A 869 24.90 -19.25 -21.03
CA ASN A 869 23.66 -19.76 -21.62
C ASN A 869 22.55 -19.97 -20.57
N LYS A 870 22.92 -20.40 -19.36
CA LYS A 870 21.97 -20.50 -18.24
C LYS A 870 21.43 -19.11 -17.89
N ARG A 871 22.31 -18.12 -17.71
CA ARG A 871 21.91 -16.73 -17.41
C ARG A 871 21.02 -16.14 -18.50
N CYS A 872 21.33 -16.38 -19.79
CA CYS A 872 20.46 -15.98 -20.90
C CYS A 872 19.07 -16.64 -20.83
N GLY A 873 18.99 -17.90 -20.38
CA GLY A 873 17.73 -18.59 -20.15
C GLY A 873 16.91 -17.95 -19.01
N ASP A 874 17.56 -17.63 -17.90
CA ASP A 874 16.94 -16.96 -16.75
C ASP A 874 16.39 -15.57 -17.16
N ILE A 875 17.17 -14.78 -17.90
CA ILE A 875 16.73 -13.47 -18.44
C ILE A 875 15.54 -13.65 -19.37
N GLN A 876 15.55 -14.65 -20.25
CA GLN A 876 14.43 -14.92 -21.17
C GLN A 876 13.15 -15.33 -20.42
N GLN A 877 13.27 -16.03 -19.30
CA GLN A 877 12.15 -16.38 -18.45
C GLN A 877 11.59 -15.14 -17.72
N LEU A 878 12.46 -14.28 -17.19
CA LEU A 878 12.06 -13.01 -16.57
C LEU A 878 11.34 -12.10 -17.59
N MET A 879 11.88 -11.97 -18.80
CA MET A 879 11.23 -11.24 -19.90
C MET A 879 9.84 -11.79 -20.26
N ARG A 880 9.54 -13.06 -19.99
CA ARG A 880 8.22 -13.64 -20.26
C ARG A 880 7.21 -13.35 -19.14
N ILE A 881 7.69 -13.25 -17.90
CA ILE A 881 6.85 -13.12 -16.71
C ILE A 881 6.61 -11.65 -16.37
N GLN A 882 7.61 -10.78 -16.57
CA GLN A 882 7.58 -9.36 -16.22
C GLN A 882 7.54 -8.50 -17.48
N GLN A 883 6.54 -7.61 -17.60
CA GLN A 883 6.43 -6.67 -18.72
C GLN A 883 5.88 -5.31 -18.24
N PRO A 884 6.59 -4.19 -18.49
CA PRO A 884 7.81 -4.08 -19.30
C PRO A 884 9.06 -4.54 -18.54
N PHE A 885 9.86 -5.42 -19.14
CA PHE A 885 11.19 -5.79 -18.65
C PHE A 885 12.26 -5.11 -19.51
N GLN A 886 13.10 -4.29 -18.90
CA GLN A 886 14.25 -3.68 -19.55
C GLN A 886 15.53 -4.29 -18.97
N LEU A 887 16.39 -4.78 -19.86
CA LEU A 887 17.68 -5.32 -19.45
C LEU A 887 18.67 -4.17 -19.24
N GLU A 888 19.45 -4.23 -18.16
CA GLU A 888 20.48 -3.23 -17.90
C GLU A 888 21.54 -3.18 -19.04
N PRO A 889 22.01 -1.99 -19.43
CA PRO A 889 23.06 -1.86 -20.43
C PRO A 889 24.36 -2.57 -20.02
N ALA A 890 24.70 -2.56 -18.72
CA ALA A 890 25.85 -3.25 -18.16
C ALA A 890 25.78 -4.78 -18.39
N THR A 891 24.61 -5.39 -18.17
CA THR A 891 24.40 -6.82 -18.45
C THR A 891 24.59 -7.16 -19.93
N THR A 892 24.03 -6.33 -20.82
CA THR A 892 24.20 -6.51 -22.28
C THR A 892 25.66 -6.35 -22.69
N ALA A 893 26.36 -5.36 -22.12
CA ALA A 893 27.79 -5.14 -22.34
C ALA A 893 28.64 -6.31 -21.84
N THR A 894 28.32 -6.89 -20.67
CA THR A 894 28.99 -8.09 -20.15
C THR A 894 28.80 -9.28 -21.08
N LEU A 895 27.59 -9.54 -21.59
CA LEU A 895 27.36 -10.62 -22.54
C LEU A 895 28.13 -10.43 -23.86
N ILE A 896 28.19 -9.19 -24.39
CA ILE A 896 29.02 -8.88 -25.56
C ILE A 896 30.51 -9.10 -25.23
N PHE A 897 30.96 -8.63 -24.08
CA PHE A 897 32.35 -8.79 -23.64
C PHE A 897 32.76 -10.26 -23.51
N LEU A 898 31.86 -11.12 -23.03
CA LEU A 898 32.08 -12.58 -23.01
C LEU A 898 32.25 -13.15 -24.42
N LEU A 899 31.44 -12.72 -25.40
CA LEU A 899 31.54 -13.17 -26.79
C LEU A 899 32.84 -12.75 -27.49
N LEU A 900 33.60 -11.82 -26.92
CA LEU A 900 34.95 -11.47 -27.40
C LEU A 900 36.01 -12.46 -26.93
N GLN A 901 35.69 -13.35 -25.99
CA GLN A 901 36.64 -14.25 -25.35
C GLN A 901 36.66 -15.63 -26.04
N PRO A 902 37.83 -16.29 -26.19
CA PRO A 902 37.98 -17.53 -26.96
C PRO A 902 36.99 -18.67 -26.65
N PRO A 903 36.64 -18.99 -25.38
CA PRO A 903 35.70 -20.09 -25.10
C PRO A 903 34.24 -19.78 -25.47
N ALA A 904 33.83 -18.52 -25.51
CA ALA A 904 32.46 -18.10 -25.77
C ALA A 904 32.24 -17.54 -27.19
N GLN A 905 33.31 -17.14 -27.87
CA GLN A 905 33.27 -16.54 -29.20
C GLN A 905 32.54 -17.41 -30.24
N SER A 906 32.68 -18.73 -30.17
CA SER A 906 32.09 -19.66 -31.15
C SER A 906 30.70 -20.19 -30.75
N ASP A 907 30.11 -19.74 -29.63
CA ASP A 907 28.81 -20.22 -29.17
C ASP A 907 27.66 -19.48 -29.90
N SER A 908 27.03 -20.18 -30.84
CA SER A 908 25.94 -19.62 -31.67
C SER A 908 24.68 -19.29 -30.88
N ARG A 909 24.38 -20.04 -29.80
CA ARG A 909 23.19 -19.80 -28.97
C ARG A 909 23.38 -18.55 -28.14
N LEU A 910 24.55 -18.39 -27.51
CA LEU A 910 24.91 -17.20 -26.74
C LEU A 910 24.94 -15.96 -27.64
N MET A 911 25.48 -16.06 -28.85
CA MET A 911 25.46 -15.00 -29.87
C MET A 911 24.03 -14.57 -30.20
N GLN A 912 23.15 -15.53 -30.51
CA GLN A 912 21.75 -15.26 -30.86
C GLN A 912 20.98 -14.60 -29.71
N MET A 913 21.14 -15.11 -28.49
CA MET A 913 20.46 -14.57 -27.31
C MET A 913 20.95 -13.16 -26.97
N THR A 914 22.27 -12.93 -26.98
CA THR A 914 22.86 -11.61 -26.75
C THR A 914 22.39 -10.61 -27.80
N ALA A 915 22.39 -10.99 -29.08
CA ALA A 915 21.88 -10.15 -30.15
C ALA A 915 20.38 -9.85 -30.00
N SER A 916 19.58 -10.81 -29.53
CA SER A 916 18.17 -10.60 -29.20
C SER A 916 18.01 -9.54 -28.10
N PHE A 917 18.81 -9.63 -27.04
CA PHE A 917 18.77 -8.66 -25.93
C PHE A 917 19.20 -7.26 -26.34
N CYS A 918 20.24 -7.15 -27.16
CA CYS A 918 20.65 -5.88 -27.78
C CYS A 918 19.54 -5.25 -28.64
N ASN A 919 18.68 -6.07 -29.24
CA ASN A 919 17.55 -5.63 -30.05
C ASN A 919 16.32 -5.25 -29.20
N SER A 920 16.12 -5.86 -28.03
CA SER A 920 15.02 -5.46 -27.14
C SER A 920 15.36 -4.25 -26.29
N THR A 921 16.65 -3.96 -26.06
CA THR A 921 17.11 -2.92 -25.15
C THR A 921 17.36 -1.60 -25.89
N PRO A 922 16.89 -0.45 -25.39
CA PRO A 922 17.22 0.86 -25.95
C PRO A 922 18.69 1.19 -25.63
N MET A 923 19.60 0.91 -26.55
CA MET A 923 20.99 1.35 -26.47
C MET A 923 21.16 2.76 -27.04
N ASN A 924 21.73 3.66 -26.25
CA ASN A 924 22.07 5.02 -26.64
C ASN A 924 23.60 5.17 -26.63
N PHE A 925 24.19 5.55 -27.77
CA PHE A 925 25.64 5.71 -27.89
C PHE A 925 26.14 7.12 -27.57
N ASN A 926 25.32 7.96 -26.95
CA ASN A 926 25.73 9.28 -26.51
C ASN A 926 26.43 9.23 -25.15
N GLY A 927 27.50 10.00 -24.98
CA GLY A 927 28.29 10.04 -23.76
C GLY A 927 29.33 8.93 -23.67
N ALA A 928 30.23 9.03 -22.69
CA ALA A 928 31.41 8.16 -22.58
C ALA A 928 31.05 6.66 -22.44
N GLU A 929 29.99 6.33 -21.71
CA GLU A 929 29.51 4.94 -21.57
C GLU A 929 28.90 4.38 -22.86
N GLY A 930 28.15 5.23 -23.59
CA GLY A 930 27.57 4.88 -24.88
C GLY A 930 28.64 4.63 -25.95
N GLU A 931 29.74 5.38 -25.92
CA GLU A 931 30.89 5.13 -26.80
C GLU A 931 31.56 3.79 -26.50
N ILE A 932 31.66 3.39 -25.23
CA ILE A 932 32.21 2.08 -24.83
C ILE A 932 31.31 0.94 -25.32
N GLN A 933 29.98 1.06 -25.19
CA GLN A 933 29.03 0.08 -25.72
C GLN A 933 29.12 -0.05 -27.25
N LYS A 934 29.27 1.08 -27.95
CA LYS A 934 29.50 1.08 -29.40
C LYS A 934 30.81 0.39 -29.74
N ALA A 935 31.90 0.66 -29.01
CA ALA A 935 33.19 0.03 -29.20
C ALA A 935 33.16 -1.49 -28.99
N LEU A 936 32.42 -1.98 -27.99
CA LEU A 936 32.17 -3.40 -27.77
C LEU A 936 31.50 -4.06 -28.98
N LEU A 937 30.44 -3.45 -29.53
CA LEU A 937 29.74 -3.95 -30.72
C LEU A 937 30.63 -3.92 -31.97
N VAL A 938 31.37 -2.83 -32.18
CA VAL A 938 32.33 -2.70 -33.30
C VAL A 938 33.37 -3.81 -33.24
N LYS A 939 33.95 -4.05 -32.06
CA LYS A 939 34.94 -5.12 -31.87
C LYS A 939 34.34 -6.51 -32.10
N LEU A 940 33.12 -6.75 -31.64
CA LEU A 940 32.39 -8.00 -31.88
C LEU A 940 32.20 -8.26 -33.39
N LEU A 941 31.82 -7.23 -34.16
CA LEU A 941 31.66 -7.33 -35.61
C LEU A 941 32.99 -7.56 -36.32
N GLN A 942 34.05 -6.86 -35.94
CA GLN A 942 35.39 -7.01 -36.51
C GLN A 942 35.96 -8.43 -36.29
N GLN A 943 35.81 -8.97 -35.09
CA GLN A 943 36.24 -10.32 -34.73
C GLN A 943 35.45 -11.41 -35.50
N ASN A 944 34.24 -11.09 -35.95
CA ASN A 944 33.36 -11.98 -36.70
C ASN A 944 33.18 -11.54 -38.17
N LYS A 945 34.11 -10.77 -38.75
CA LYS A 945 33.99 -10.25 -40.12
C LYS A 945 33.85 -11.33 -41.21
N GLU A 946 34.32 -12.55 -40.93
CA GLU A 946 34.21 -13.72 -41.83
C GLU A 946 32.93 -14.54 -41.59
N SER A 947 32.14 -14.18 -40.57
CA SER A 947 30.90 -14.87 -40.23
C SER A 947 29.80 -14.61 -41.26
N SER A 948 28.87 -15.55 -41.35
CA SER A 948 27.60 -15.43 -42.05
C SER A 948 26.40 -15.43 -41.09
N ASP A 949 26.62 -15.09 -39.81
CA ASP A 949 25.57 -15.01 -38.79
C ASP A 949 24.63 -13.82 -39.03
N GLN A 950 23.35 -14.12 -39.23
CA GLN A 950 22.29 -13.14 -39.44
C GLN A 950 22.11 -12.20 -38.23
N SER A 951 22.35 -12.67 -37.02
CA SER A 951 22.17 -11.91 -35.78
C SER A 951 23.13 -10.71 -35.73
N LEU A 952 24.37 -10.92 -36.15
CA LEU A 952 25.40 -9.88 -36.24
C LEU A 952 25.07 -8.84 -37.32
N ALA A 953 24.59 -9.28 -38.48
CA ALA A 953 24.10 -8.39 -39.53
C ALA A 953 22.93 -7.52 -39.04
N ASN A 954 22.05 -8.05 -38.19
CA ASN A 954 20.93 -7.31 -37.64
C ASN A 954 21.41 -6.19 -36.69
N LEU A 955 22.37 -6.50 -35.81
CA LEU A 955 22.97 -5.52 -34.92
C LEU A 955 23.65 -4.40 -35.70
N ALA A 956 24.47 -4.73 -36.69
CA ALA A 956 25.16 -3.75 -37.52
C ALA A 956 24.17 -2.83 -38.26
N TYR A 957 23.06 -3.39 -38.77
CA TYR A 957 22.04 -2.60 -39.48
C TYR A 957 21.30 -1.64 -38.53
N ARG A 958 20.84 -2.17 -37.38
CA ARG A 958 20.11 -1.42 -36.35
C ARG A 958 20.92 -0.25 -35.82
N PHE A 959 22.18 -0.50 -35.49
CA PHE A 959 23.07 0.47 -34.86
C PHE A 959 23.90 1.28 -35.86
N ASN A 960 23.65 1.08 -37.16
CA ASN A 960 24.29 1.81 -38.25
C ASN A 960 25.83 1.71 -38.22
N LEU A 961 26.35 0.48 -38.08
CA LEU A 961 27.78 0.18 -37.96
C LEU A 961 28.35 -0.35 -39.30
N PRO A 962 29.33 0.34 -39.93
CA PRO A 962 29.90 -0.07 -41.22
C PRO A 962 30.68 -1.39 -41.15
N GLU A 963 31.14 -1.79 -39.96
CA GLU A 963 31.86 -3.04 -39.73
C GLU A 963 31.02 -4.30 -40.02
N GLY A 964 29.70 -4.16 -40.20
CA GLY A 964 28.83 -5.23 -40.66
C GLY A 964 28.90 -5.52 -42.18
N TYR A 965 29.54 -4.65 -42.98
CA TYR A 965 29.62 -4.82 -44.44
C TYR A 965 30.24 -6.17 -44.87
N PRO A 966 31.40 -6.62 -44.32
CA PRO A 966 31.96 -7.91 -44.68
C PRO A 966 31.04 -9.10 -44.36
N ILE A 967 30.31 -9.03 -43.24
CA ILE A 967 29.34 -10.05 -42.81
C ILE A 967 28.18 -10.14 -43.81
N ALA A 968 27.67 -8.98 -44.27
CA ALA A 968 26.65 -8.93 -45.31
C ALA A 968 27.11 -9.60 -46.61
N VAL A 969 28.34 -9.30 -47.06
CA VAL A 969 28.93 -9.94 -48.25
C VAL A 969 29.03 -11.47 -48.08
N ASN A 970 29.37 -11.95 -46.89
CA ASN A 970 29.47 -13.39 -46.62
C ASN A 970 28.11 -14.08 -46.56
N ILE A 971 27.09 -13.45 -45.98
CA ILE A 971 25.71 -13.95 -46.01
C ILE A 971 25.23 -14.09 -47.46
N LEU A 972 25.50 -13.09 -48.31
CA LEU A 972 25.12 -13.12 -49.73
C LEU A 972 25.85 -14.21 -50.52
N LYS A 973 27.10 -14.53 -50.17
CA LYS A 973 27.87 -15.64 -50.78
C LYS A 973 27.45 -17.03 -50.30
N SER A 974 26.81 -17.11 -49.14
CA SER A 974 26.46 -18.37 -48.46
C SER A 974 25.15 -18.97 -48.97
N ASP A 975 24.98 -20.27 -48.80
CA ASP A 975 23.72 -20.99 -49.11
C ASP A 975 22.73 -20.90 -47.95
N ILE A 976 22.33 -19.67 -47.60
CA ILE A 976 21.38 -19.37 -46.51
C ILE A 976 20.05 -18.90 -47.11
N ASN A 977 18.96 -19.03 -46.35
CA ASN A 977 17.61 -18.63 -46.76
C ASN A 977 17.52 -17.17 -47.27
N GLY A 978 16.53 -16.92 -48.13
CA GLY A 978 16.31 -15.61 -48.74
C GLY A 978 16.03 -14.48 -47.74
N TYR A 979 15.44 -14.79 -46.57
CA TYR A 979 15.20 -13.80 -45.52
C TYR A 979 16.50 -13.23 -44.93
N SER A 980 17.52 -14.08 -44.72
CA SER A 980 18.83 -13.66 -44.21
C SER A 980 19.59 -12.85 -45.27
N LYS A 981 19.52 -13.27 -46.53
CA LYS A 981 20.09 -12.54 -47.67
C LYS A 981 19.47 -11.15 -47.82
N ASN A 982 18.17 -11.00 -47.54
CA ASN A 982 17.55 -9.69 -47.49
C ASN A 982 18.18 -8.75 -46.45
N LEU A 983 18.43 -9.22 -45.23
CA LEU A 983 19.11 -8.43 -44.21
C LEU A 983 20.49 -7.97 -44.65
N ALA A 984 21.22 -8.83 -45.37
CA ALA A 984 22.50 -8.49 -45.96
C ALA A 984 22.38 -7.42 -47.06
N PHE A 985 21.35 -7.47 -47.92
CA PHE A 985 21.07 -6.39 -48.88
C PHE A 985 20.77 -5.06 -48.19
N MET A 986 20.07 -5.06 -47.05
CA MET A 986 19.80 -3.81 -46.31
C MET A 986 21.08 -3.16 -45.77
N LEU A 987 22.09 -3.95 -45.40
CA LEU A 987 23.42 -3.45 -45.06
C LEU A 987 24.20 -2.99 -46.30
N LEU A 988 24.09 -3.74 -47.40
CA LEU A 988 24.69 -3.39 -48.68
C LEU A 988 24.15 -2.06 -49.23
N ASP A 989 22.87 -1.74 -48.98
CA ASP A 989 22.27 -0.43 -49.33
C ASP A 989 22.94 0.73 -48.60
N LYS A 990 23.34 0.50 -47.35
CA LYS A 990 23.92 1.54 -46.49
C LYS A 990 25.42 1.70 -46.68
N PHE A 991 26.14 0.59 -46.84
CA PHE A 991 27.60 0.55 -46.78
C PHE A 991 28.27 -0.07 -48.02
N GLY A 992 27.49 -0.60 -48.96
CA GLY A 992 28.00 -1.16 -50.22
C GLY A 992 28.24 -0.11 -51.30
N GLY A 993 28.77 -0.55 -52.43
CA GLY A 993 29.13 0.33 -53.54
C GLY A 993 29.43 -0.42 -54.84
N LYS A 994 30.09 0.25 -55.80
CA LYS A 994 30.39 -0.31 -57.13
C LYS A 994 31.23 -1.60 -57.07
N GLN A 995 31.99 -1.82 -55.99
CA GLN A 995 32.75 -3.06 -55.75
C GLN A 995 31.88 -4.32 -55.66
N ASP A 996 30.58 -4.17 -55.37
CA ASP A 996 29.67 -5.30 -55.16
C ASP A 996 29.03 -5.81 -56.47
N ILE A 997 29.20 -5.10 -57.59
CA ILE A 997 28.63 -5.45 -58.90
C ILE A 997 28.92 -6.90 -59.32
N PRO A 998 30.15 -7.45 -59.20
CA PRO A 998 30.42 -8.84 -59.56
C PRO A 998 29.63 -9.84 -58.73
N LEU A 999 29.44 -9.57 -57.44
CA LEU A 999 28.65 -10.41 -56.54
C LEU A 999 27.17 -10.33 -56.91
N LEU A 1000 26.64 -9.13 -57.16
CA LEU A 1000 25.25 -8.93 -57.55
C LEU A 1000 24.92 -9.59 -58.89
N LYS A 1001 25.82 -9.51 -59.90
CA LYS A 1001 25.68 -10.23 -61.18
C LYS A 1001 25.61 -11.74 -60.98
N LYS A 1002 26.34 -12.30 -60.01
CA LYS A 1002 26.25 -13.74 -59.65
C LYS A 1002 24.89 -14.09 -59.02
N LEU A 1003 24.34 -13.20 -58.19
CA LEU A 1003 23.07 -13.41 -57.47
C LEU A 1003 21.83 -13.28 -58.34
N LEU A 1004 21.94 -12.79 -59.59
CA LEU A 1004 20.84 -12.82 -60.57
C LEU A 1004 20.36 -14.24 -60.89
N LYS A 1005 21.17 -15.26 -60.59
CA LYS A 1005 20.81 -16.69 -60.74
C LYS A 1005 20.20 -17.30 -59.47
N ASP A 1006 20.13 -16.54 -58.37
CA ASP A 1006 19.63 -17.03 -57.09
C ASP A 1006 18.11 -16.88 -56.99
N GLU A 1007 17.40 -18.00 -57.15
CA GLU A 1007 15.94 -18.08 -57.11
C GLU A 1007 15.37 -18.23 -55.69
N SER A 1008 16.22 -18.13 -54.66
CA SER A 1008 15.78 -18.23 -53.26
C SER A 1008 14.69 -17.22 -52.96
N VAL A 1009 13.56 -17.73 -52.44
CA VAL A 1009 12.40 -16.90 -52.10
C VAL A 1009 12.71 -16.09 -50.85
N ILE A 1010 12.58 -14.76 -50.97
CA ILE A 1010 12.68 -13.83 -49.85
C ILE A 1010 11.34 -13.70 -49.15
N ARG A 1011 10.25 -13.53 -49.93
CA ARG A 1011 8.90 -13.36 -49.39
C ARG A 1011 7.83 -13.73 -50.41
N ASN A 1012 6.72 -14.27 -49.91
CA ASN A 1012 5.45 -14.38 -50.64
C ASN A 1012 4.44 -13.39 -50.04
N TYR A 1013 3.65 -12.72 -50.87
CA TYR A 1013 2.54 -11.88 -50.40
C TYR A 1013 1.35 -11.93 -51.36
N ASN A 1014 0.16 -11.66 -50.84
CA ASN A 1014 -1.08 -11.65 -51.63
C ASN A 1014 -1.58 -10.21 -51.78
N ARG A 1015 -2.00 -9.85 -52.99
CA ARG A 1015 -2.66 -8.57 -53.27
C ARG A 1015 -3.74 -8.78 -54.33
N GLY A 1016 -4.96 -8.32 -54.06
CA GLY A 1016 -6.08 -8.46 -55.00
C GLY A 1016 -6.39 -9.91 -55.38
N GLY A 1017 -6.17 -10.87 -54.48
CA GLY A 1017 -6.39 -12.30 -54.73
C GLY A 1017 -5.28 -13.01 -55.53
N LYS A 1018 -4.23 -12.28 -55.93
CA LYS A 1018 -3.07 -12.81 -56.66
C LYS A 1018 -1.86 -12.95 -55.74
N ARG A 1019 -1.06 -14.00 -55.96
CA ARG A 1019 0.16 -14.29 -55.19
C ARG A 1019 1.38 -13.75 -55.93
N TYR A 1020 2.20 -12.98 -55.22
CA TYR A 1020 3.45 -12.43 -55.72
C TYR A 1020 4.63 -13.07 -54.98
N ILE A 1021 5.71 -13.33 -55.71
CA ILE A 1021 6.93 -13.96 -55.20
C ILE A 1021 8.11 -13.03 -55.45
N LEU A 1022 8.78 -12.63 -54.36
CA LEU A 1022 10.01 -11.86 -54.37
C LEU A 1022 11.21 -12.78 -54.11
N GLN A 1023 12.19 -12.74 -55.00
CA GLN A 1023 13.40 -13.58 -54.95
C GLN A 1023 14.68 -12.75 -54.77
N VAL A 1024 15.77 -13.41 -54.38
CA VAL A 1024 17.10 -12.79 -54.22
C VAL A 1024 17.58 -12.11 -55.50
N ARG A 1025 17.38 -12.76 -56.66
CA ARG A 1025 17.68 -12.18 -57.97
C ARG A 1025 16.97 -10.85 -58.24
N ASP A 1026 15.74 -10.68 -57.76
CA ASP A 1026 14.93 -9.47 -58.03
C ASP A 1026 15.53 -8.27 -57.31
N ILE A 1027 15.94 -8.45 -56.04
CA ILE A 1027 16.62 -7.41 -55.27
C ILE A 1027 18.02 -7.14 -55.86
N SER A 1028 18.74 -8.19 -56.26
CA SER A 1028 20.07 -8.04 -56.87
C SER A 1028 20.01 -7.16 -58.13
N LEU A 1029 18.98 -7.33 -58.96
CA LEU A 1029 18.75 -6.52 -60.16
C LEU A 1029 18.46 -5.04 -59.82
N ILE A 1030 17.66 -4.77 -58.80
CA ILE A 1030 17.38 -3.40 -58.33
C ILE A 1030 18.67 -2.70 -57.88
N PHE A 1031 19.56 -3.42 -57.18
CA PHE A 1031 20.85 -2.88 -56.77
C PHE A 1031 21.76 -2.60 -57.98
N LEU A 1032 21.79 -3.50 -58.98
CA LEU A 1032 22.57 -3.30 -60.21
C LEU A 1032 22.10 -2.08 -60.99
N LEU A 1033 20.78 -1.88 -61.12
CA LEU A 1033 20.21 -0.69 -61.76
C LEU A 1033 20.70 0.59 -61.06
N ARG A 1034 20.62 0.63 -59.73
CA ARG A 1034 21.07 1.79 -58.94
C ARG A 1034 22.56 2.06 -59.04
N LEU A 1035 23.40 1.02 -58.98
CA LEU A 1035 24.85 1.15 -59.09
C LEU A 1035 25.29 1.52 -60.52
N SER A 1036 24.41 1.35 -61.50
CA SER A 1036 24.56 1.78 -62.90
C SER A 1036 23.89 3.13 -63.20
N ASP A 1037 23.51 3.88 -62.16
CA ASP A 1037 22.82 5.19 -62.25
C ASP A 1037 21.47 5.14 -63.02
N LEU A 1038 20.77 4.01 -62.97
CA LEU A 1038 19.42 3.83 -63.53
C LEU A 1038 18.38 3.83 -62.40
N ASP A 1039 17.25 4.53 -62.61
CA ASP A 1039 16.13 4.49 -61.65
C ASP A 1039 15.37 3.16 -61.79
N PRO A 1040 15.28 2.32 -60.73
CA PRO A 1040 14.51 1.09 -60.78
C PRO A 1040 13.02 1.31 -61.12
N LYS A 1041 12.43 2.46 -60.77
CA LYS A 1041 11.02 2.77 -61.10
C LYS A 1041 10.78 2.80 -62.61
N GLU A 1042 11.66 3.47 -63.33
CA GLU A 1042 11.58 3.64 -64.80
C GLU A 1042 12.04 2.38 -65.56
N ASN A 1043 12.69 1.45 -64.86
CA ASN A 1043 13.25 0.21 -65.41
C ASN A 1043 12.54 -1.03 -64.86
N GLY A 1044 11.21 -1.04 -64.85
CA GLY A 1044 10.43 -2.26 -64.60
C GLY A 1044 10.10 -2.57 -63.13
N PHE A 1045 10.49 -1.73 -62.17
CA PHE A 1045 10.08 -1.81 -60.76
C PHE A 1045 9.26 -0.57 -60.32
N PRO A 1046 8.05 -0.34 -60.88
CA PRO A 1046 7.28 0.89 -60.65
C PRO A 1046 6.88 1.14 -59.19
N LYS A 1047 6.92 0.09 -58.35
CA LYS A 1047 6.59 0.14 -56.92
C LYS A 1047 7.81 0.39 -56.03
N TYR A 1048 9.01 0.52 -56.60
CA TYR A 1048 10.19 0.92 -55.86
C TYR A 1048 9.97 2.31 -55.25
N ASN A 1049 10.33 2.55 -53.99
CA ASN A 1049 10.05 3.83 -53.32
C ASN A 1049 11.31 4.68 -53.05
N GLY A 1050 12.47 4.27 -53.58
CA GLY A 1050 13.75 4.98 -53.38
C GLY A 1050 14.66 4.38 -52.31
N GLN A 1051 14.18 3.43 -51.51
CA GLN A 1051 14.99 2.69 -50.51
C GLN A 1051 15.06 1.21 -50.89
N ALA A 1052 16.19 0.51 -50.68
CA ALA A 1052 16.23 -0.96 -50.86
C ALA A 1052 15.77 -1.73 -49.60
N ASN A 1053 15.16 -1.03 -48.62
CA ASN A 1053 14.66 -1.63 -47.38
C ASN A 1053 13.34 -2.40 -47.62
N LEU A 1054 13.30 -3.67 -47.23
CA LEU A 1054 12.11 -4.53 -47.35
C LEU A 1054 11.07 -4.32 -46.23
N MET A 1055 11.42 -3.67 -45.12
CA MET A 1055 10.44 -3.25 -44.11
C MET A 1055 9.52 -2.12 -44.61
N SER A 1056 9.90 -1.45 -45.71
CA SER A 1056 9.10 -0.41 -46.38
C SER A 1056 8.67 -0.77 -47.82
N ASN A 1057 9.22 -1.84 -48.43
CA ASN A 1057 8.90 -2.26 -49.81
C ASN A 1057 8.35 -3.69 -49.93
N TYR A 1058 7.13 -3.88 -49.42
CA TYR A 1058 6.45 -5.18 -49.42
C TYR A 1058 5.99 -5.68 -50.80
N GLU A 1059 6.20 -4.91 -51.89
CA GLU A 1059 5.48 -5.12 -53.15
C GLU A 1059 6.35 -5.25 -54.41
N LEU A 1060 7.62 -5.60 -54.27
CA LEU A 1060 8.59 -5.70 -55.38
C LEU A 1060 8.63 -7.08 -56.08
N GLY A 1061 7.77 -8.02 -55.69
CA GLY A 1061 7.70 -9.36 -56.29
C GLY A 1061 6.85 -9.41 -57.55
N PHE A 1062 6.97 -10.51 -58.30
CA PHE A 1062 6.27 -10.75 -59.57
C PHE A 1062 5.16 -11.81 -59.40
N GLU A 1063 4.11 -11.71 -60.21
CA GLU A 1063 3.00 -12.68 -60.21
C GLU A 1063 3.37 -13.96 -60.96
N THR A 1064 4.10 -13.84 -62.07
CA THR A 1064 4.53 -14.96 -62.92
C THR A 1064 6.00 -14.84 -63.32
N ASP A 1065 6.61 -15.98 -63.68
CA ASP A 1065 8.00 -16.02 -64.15
C ASP A 1065 8.16 -15.34 -65.52
N GLU A 1066 7.11 -15.32 -66.33
CA GLU A 1066 7.04 -14.67 -67.64
C GLU A 1066 7.11 -13.15 -67.51
N GLU A 1067 6.34 -12.58 -66.57
CA GLU A 1067 6.42 -11.15 -66.22
C GLU A 1067 7.83 -10.78 -65.74
N ARG A 1068 8.41 -11.62 -64.87
CA ARG A 1068 9.77 -11.44 -64.38
C ARG A 1068 10.80 -11.45 -65.52
N LYS A 1069 10.74 -12.41 -66.44
CA LYS A 1069 11.67 -12.51 -67.58
C LYS A 1069 11.64 -11.27 -68.48
N GLN A 1070 10.46 -10.70 -68.73
CA GLN A 1070 10.33 -9.49 -69.53
C GLN A 1070 11.03 -8.29 -68.88
N VAL A 1071 10.80 -8.09 -67.58
CA VAL A 1071 11.46 -7.03 -66.82
C VAL A 1071 12.97 -7.22 -66.78
N TYR A 1072 13.45 -8.46 -66.61
CA TYR A 1072 14.88 -8.75 -66.61
C TYR A 1072 15.55 -8.42 -67.94
N GLN A 1073 14.94 -8.81 -69.07
CA GLN A 1073 15.47 -8.48 -70.40
C GLN A 1073 15.53 -6.97 -70.63
N GLN A 1074 14.51 -6.23 -70.17
CA GLN A 1074 14.51 -4.77 -70.26
C GLN A 1074 15.63 -4.16 -69.40
N CYS A 1075 15.80 -4.62 -68.16
CA CYS A 1075 16.81 -4.11 -67.24
C CYS A 1075 18.24 -4.43 -67.71
N GLU A 1076 18.50 -5.67 -68.15
CA GLU A 1076 19.81 -6.09 -68.65
C GLU A 1076 20.21 -5.27 -69.88
N LYS A 1077 19.25 -5.00 -70.78
CA LYS A 1077 19.48 -4.13 -71.93
C LYS A 1077 19.80 -2.69 -71.52
N ALA A 1078 19.03 -2.11 -70.59
CA ALA A 1078 19.26 -0.75 -70.10
C ALA A 1078 20.61 -0.60 -69.39
N ILE A 1079 21.01 -1.60 -68.59
CA ILE A 1079 22.33 -1.65 -67.95
C ILE A 1079 23.43 -1.75 -69.00
N ALA A 1080 23.29 -2.63 -70.00
CA ALA A 1080 24.29 -2.78 -71.06
C ALA A 1080 24.44 -1.53 -71.94
N GLU A 1081 23.33 -0.84 -72.27
CA GLU A 1081 23.35 0.42 -73.00
C GLU A 1081 24.08 1.51 -72.20
N LYS A 1082 23.85 1.58 -70.89
CA LYS A 1082 24.51 2.55 -70.01
C LYS A 1082 25.97 2.22 -69.72
N GLU A 1083 26.34 0.94 -69.58
CA GLU A 1083 27.73 0.48 -69.50
C GLU A 1083 28.48 0.84 -70.80
N ALA A 1084 27.85 0.67 -71.98
CA ALA A 1084 28.42 1.06 -73.27
C ALA A 1084 28.54 2.59 -73.47
N GLU A 1085 27.59 3.38 -72.97
CA GLU A 1085 27.68 4.85 -72.93
C GLU A 1085 28.82 5.35 -72.02
N GLN A 1086 29.08 4.65 -70.90
CA GLN A 1086 30.18 4.94 -69.99
C GLN A 1086 31.55 4.51 -70.54
N GLU A 1087 31.62 3.42 -71.31
CA GLU A 1087 32.83 3.02 -72.04
C GLU A 1087 33.15 3.98 -73.21
N GLN A 1088 32.13 4.47 -73.93
CA GLN A 1088 32.31 5.46 -75.01
C GLN A 1088 32.68 6.86 -74.51
N THR A 1089 32.21 7.27 -73.32
CA THR A 1089 32.63 8.52 -72.68
C THR A 1089 33.98 8.40 -71.95
N GLY A 1090 34.41 7.19 -71.60
CA GLY A 1090 35.76 6.91 -71.08
C GLY A 1090 36.85 6.98 -72.17
N GLU A 1091 36.56 6.50 -73.39
CA GLU A 1091 37.50 6.50 -74.53
C GLU A 1091 37.73 7.89 -75.16
N GLU A 1092 36.90 8.91 -74.89
CA GLU A 1092 37.15 10.30 -75.35
C GLU A 1092 38.03 11.14 -74.38
N SER A 1093 38.50 10.57 -73.26
CA SER A 1093 39.34 11.29 -72.29
C SER A 1093 40.84 10.94 -72.31
N GLU A 1094 41.28 10.00 -73.14
CA GLU A 1094 42.69 9.69 -73.37
C GLU A 1094 43.19 10.20 -74.74
N SER A 1095 43.54 11.50 -74.82
CA SER A 1095 44.74 12.01 -75.54
C SER A 1095 44.76 13.54 -75.73
N ASN A 1096 45.32 14.28 -74.77
CA ASN A 1096 46.49 15.15 -75.01
C ASN A 1096 46.91 15.95 -73.76
N PRO A 1097 48.19 16.35 -73.64
CA PRO A 1097 48.91 16.42 -72.38
C PRO A 1097 49.27 17.86 -71.96
N SER A 1098 49.34 18.12 -70.65
CA SER A 1098 50.29 19.01 -69.97
C SER A 1098 49.71 19.55 -68.65
N SER A 1099 50.21 19.04 -67.52
CA SER A 1099 50.76 19.78 -66.36
C SER A 1099 50.78 18.89 -65.11
N THR A 1100 51.96 18.38 -64.80
CA THR A 1100 52.42 17.87 -63.48
C THR A 1100 52.44 19.01 -62.44
N PRO A 1101 52.28 18.77 -61.12
CA PRO A 1101 53.21 18.00 -60.25
C PRO A 1101 52.50 16.99 -59.31
N GLU A 1102 53.07 15.81 -59.04
CA GLU A 1102 54.06 15.43 -57.99
C GLU A 1102 53.57 15.44 -56.53
N ASP A 1103 53.30 14.23 -56.04
CA ASP A 1103 53.88 13.52 -54.88
C ASP A 1103 53.89 14.08 -53.44
N LYS A 1104 53.36 13.21 -52.52
CA LYS A 1104 53.85 12.85 -51.15
C LYS A 1104 53.44 13.71 -49.92
N PRO A 1105 53.60 13.20 -48.67
CA PRO A 1105 52.99 12.00 -48.04
C PRO A 1105 52.61 12.27 -46.54
N ALA A 1106 52.35 11.20 -45.76
CA ALA A 1106 52.24 11.20 -44.30
C ALA A 1106 53.58 11.48 -43.57
N GLU A 1107 53.55 12.06 -42.36
CA GLU A 1107 54.19 11.56 -41.11
C GLU A 1107 54.27 12.64 -39.99
N ALA A 1108 54.62 12.14 -38.80
CA ALA A 1108 54.56 12.74 -37.47
C ALA A 1108 55.59 13.84 -37.13
N THR A 1109 55.34 14.44 -35.96
CA THR A 1109 56.08 15.41 -35.10
C THR A 1109 57.60 15.18 -34.97
N PRO A 1110 58.46 16.21 -34.70
CA PRO A 1110 58.60 16.88 -33.37
C PRO A 1110 59.06 18.38 -33.33
N GLU A 1111 58.95 18.96 -32.11
CA GLU A 1111 59.61 20.11 -31.40
C GLU A 1111 60.85 20.86 -32.00
N PRO A 1112 61.41 21.94 -31.37
CA PRO A 1112 60.90 23.10 -30.59
C PRO A 1112 61.58 24.47 -30.99
N GLU A 1113 61.43 25.50 -30.14
CA GLU A 1113 62.29 26.70 -29.92
C GLU A 1113 62.00 28.05 -30.63
N ASP A 1114 61.56 28.99 -29.78
CA ASP A 1114 62.08 30.35 -29.53
C ASP A 1114 62.35 31.33 -30.71
N ALA A 1115 61.63 32.47 -30.70
CA ALA A 1115 62.22 33.76 -30.27
C ALA A 1115 61.26 34.96 -30.46
N ASP A 1116 61.13 35.72 -29.38
CA ASP A 1116 61.04 37.17 -29.26
C ASP A 1116 59.83 37.98 -29.77
N ALA A 1117 59.02 38.37 -28.77
CA ALA A 1117 58.80 39.74 -28.28
C ALA A 1117 58.11 40.78 -29.19
N ILE A 1118 56.98 41.32 -28.71
CA ILE A 1118 56.87 42.66 -28.08
C ILE A 1118 55.40 42.94 -27.67
N PHE A 1119 55.23 43.39 -26.41
CA PHE A 1119 54.02 43.87 -25.71
C PHE A 1119 53.44 45.19 -26.29
N PRO A 1120 52.16 45.55 -26.03
CA PRO A 1120 51.78 46.21 -24.76
C PRO A 1120 50.43 45.80 -24.12
N ASP A 1121 50.50 45.61 -22.80
CA ASP A 1121 49.65 46.03 -21.67
C ASP A 1121 48.17 46.43 -21.83
N GLY A 1122 47.36 45.93 -20.89
CA GLY A 1122 46.16 46.61 -20.39
C GLY A 1122 45.14 45.74 -19.63
N ALA A 1123 45.45 45.29 -18.41
CA ALA A 1123 44.45 44.85 -17.40
C ALA A 1123 43.82 46.10 -16.70
N PRO A 1124 42.69 46.04 -15.96
CA PRO A 1124 42.38 45.15 -14.81
C PRO A 1124 40.98 44.48 -14.90
N ASP A 1125 40.61 43.37 -14.26
CA ASP A 1125 40.66 42.89 -12.86
C ASP A 1125 39.45 43.30 -11.98
N PHE A 1126 38.88 42.28 -11.31
CA PHE A 1126 37.99 42.23 -10.12
C PHE A 1126 36.48 42.57 -10.12
N GLY A 1127 35.71 41.61 -9.54
CA GLY A 1127 34.71 41.84 -8.48
C GLY A 1127 33.23 41.63 -8.87
N LEU A 1128 32.59 40.50 -8.54
CA LEU A 1128 31.78 40.23 -7.31
C LEU A 1128 30.61 41.22 -7.06
N PHE A 1129 29.36 40.75 -7.18
CA PHE A 1129 28.31 40.66 -6.12
C PHE A 1129 26.86 40.73 -6.64
N LEU A 1130 26.07 39.74 -6.19
CA LEU A 1130 24.67 39.67 -5.71
C LEU A 1130 23.47 40.36 -6.43
N ASP A 1131 22.36 39.59 -6.36
CA ASP A 1131 20.94 39.95 -6.29
C ASP A 1131 20.28 40.55 -7.56
N ASP A 1132 19.01 40.30 -7.90
CA ASP A 1132 17.89 39.66 -7.21
C ASP A 1132 16.79 39.34 -8.26
N THR A 1133 15.87 38.43 -7.94
CA THR A 1133 14.50 38.31 -8.52
C THR A 1133 14.29 37.95 -10.01
N PHE A 1134 13.87 36.71 -10.30
CA PHE A 1134 12.52 36.38 -10.79
C PHE A 1134 12.24 34.87 -10.80
#